data_AF-A0A317CYW1-F1
#
_entry.id   AF-A0A317CYW1-F1
#
_cell.length_a   1.000
_cell.length_b   1.000
_cell.length_c   1.000
_cell.angle_alpha   90.00
_cell.angle_beta   90.00
_cell.angle_gamma   90.00
#
_symmetry.space_group_name_H-M   'P 1'
#
loop_
_entity.id
_entity.type
_entity.pdbx_description
1 polymer ?
#
loop_
_entity_poly.entity_id
_entity_poly.type
_entity_poly.pdbx_seq_one_letter_code
_entity_poly.pdbx_strand_id
1 'polypeptide(L)'
;MLATGLVAATPAAAAPTDGATVVPIQVTGDPAKRFNLVLLGDGYTEADLPTFRSHVERHLNTLWTIEPFKSYRSYFNVYAVEIVSAESGVDCDPGLSAPRRDTALGMGFWGGCNPASVQRLLTVDGAAASAYADLATGTNPGNRQLIALANSDTYGGAGGRNATASGGNALSALISPHELGHSLGELQDEYDYYGRGVPGDTYTGPEPDSVHHTVLTEQQMRDTRAKWWRWLGEPSESGGTIGRYEGGLYLQRGVWRPSRHSMMKSLGFYFDQVAREQMTERIAARVGIVQGGTATDQPVGVDRVLWVDTLHPVSHALAATWAVDGRAVPRTGNARHLDLRALRLAPGRHTVTATVTDPTPFVRDPAVRDSPALTQTRAWTVDTGVRTPPVTAPLTITGSTATDRPVGARDVVYVQTSQPTDRVPAVRWSLDSRPVADAGSDRDLDLGALRLSRGTHRLTARVSDRATGETATRTWTIDATRPDVESALSEPLLTLTRPGRPTEYVYNGPFTMGLTGTDDSAGQVTSEFRLDGDGWHNYYGWPTDARSPFLFTATGTDVDGLVYGNLGSGGLSVSPFAERSPGYGRHTIEYRGIDAVGNIGAAHAFVATLIPPPPACTRVVTGRHAGPLLAGAGVTCLREATVSGGVIVRPGASLVAERSSIAGSLVSTGATAVELVNSGVQGAVTLTGTTDHLTVVGARVTGPLVLAGAGGVTAPILAGSQVGSLVCSGRGPAPVDLGAATTVRGATSGRCGSTPAA
;
A
#
# COMPACT_ATOMS: atom_id res chain seq x y z
N MET A 1 17.17 28.40 -29.43
CA MET A 1 18.34 29.28 -29.30
C MET A 1 18.00 30.38 -28.30
N LEU A 2 18.55 30.31 -27.08
CA LEU A 2 18.66 31.41 -26.11
C LEU A 2 19.86 31.08 -25.22
N ALA A 3 20.72 32.08 -25.01
CA ALA A 3 22.12 31.95 -24.68
C ALA A 3 22.39 31.50 -23.23
N THR A 4 23.33 30.56 -23.11
CA THR A 4 23.93 30.04 -21.88
C THR A 4 24.88 31.07 -21.25
N GLY A 5 24.54 31.56 -20.06
CA GLY A 5 25.51 32.20 -19.16
C GLY A 5 26.12 31.15 -18.23
N LEU A 6 27.37 30.76 -18.46
CA LEU A 6 28.15 29.98 -17.50
C LEU A 6 28.49 30.89 -16.30
N VAL A 7 27.85 30.61 -15.16
CA VAL A 7 28.39 31.02 -13.85
C VAL A 7 29.27 29.88 -13.38
N ALA A 8 30.58 30.14 -13.25
CA ALA A 8 31.51 29.19 -12.66
C ALA A 8 31.13 28.97 -11.19
N ALA A 9 30.62 27.78 -10.88
CA ALA A 9 30.41 27.34 -9.50
C ALA A 9 31.77 27.19 -8.81
N THR A 10 31.93 27.84 -7.67
CA THR A 10 33.03 27.55 -6.74
C THR A 10 32.95 26.07 -6.33
N PRO A 11 34.06 25.31 -6.33
CA PRO A 11 34.04 23.93 -5.86
C PRO A 11 33.61 23.91 -4.39
N ALA A 12 32.50 23.22 -4.11
CA ALA A 12 32.06 22.93 -2.75
C ALA A 12 33.15 22.16 -2.01
N ALA A 13 33.54 22.64 -0.82
CA ALA A 13 34.39 21.88 0.08
C ALA A 13 33.66 20.57 0.43
N ALA A 14 34.37 19.45 0.44
CA ALA A 14 33.81 18.18 0.88
C ALA A 14 33.30 18.32 2.33
N ALA A 15 32.06 17.90 2.59
CA ALA A 15 31.53 17.87 3.95
C ALA A 15 32.44 17.01 4.84
N PRO A 16 32.81 17.48 6.04
CA PRO A 16 33.54 16.64 6.98
C PRO A 16 32.65 15.44 7.35
N THR A 17 33.06 14.24 6.98
CA THR A 17 32.34 12.99 7.29
C THR A 17 32.65 12.46 8.70
N ASP A 18 33.51 13.16 9.43
CA ASP A 18 33.88 12.86 10.81
C ASP A 18 32.64 12.88 11.72
N GLY A 19 32.39 11.78 12.43
CA GLY A 19 31.27 11.65 13.38
C GLY A 19 30.02 10.96 12.82
N ALA A 20 29.95 10.64 11.52
CA ALA A 20 28.87 9.82 10.98
C ALA A 20 29.06 8.33 11.30
N THR A 21 27.96 7.62 11.57
CA THR A 21 27.97 6.19 11.88
C THR A 21 27.19 5.41 10.83
N VAL A 22 27.81 4.39 10.22
CA VAL A 22 27.13 3.46 9.31
C VAL A 22 26.56 2.30 10.12
N VAL A 23 25.25 2.16 10.10
CA VAL A 23 24.51 1.08 10.77
C VAL A 23 23.96 0.11 9.73
N PRO A 24 24.47 -1.13 9.67
CA PRO A 24 23.86 -2.18 8.84
C PRO A 24 22.48 -2.55 9.40
N ILE A 25 21.44 -2.37 8.60
CA ILE A 25 20.06 -2.71 8.98
C ILE A 25 19.69 -4.11 8.48
N GLN A 26 20.13 -4.45 7.28
CA GLN A 26 19.95 -5.76 6.66
C GLN A 26 21.15 -6.06 5.75
N VAL A 27 21.84 -7.19 5.94
CA VAL A 27 22.95 -7.60 5.06
C VAL A 27 22.69 -9.03 4.58
N THR A 28 22.37 -9.18 3.31
CA THR A 28 21.98 -10.44 2.65
C THR A 28 23.11 -11.04 1.81
N GLY A 29 24.24 -10.34 1.69
CA GLY A 29 25.45 -10.81 1.02
C GLY A 29 26.50 -9.72 0.87
N ASP A 30 27.57 -10.05 0.14
CA ASP A 30 28.62 -9.09 -0.23
C ASP A 30 27.99 -7.85 -0.91
N PRO A 31 28.25 -6.63 -0.41
CA PRO A 31 27.75 -5.39 -1.00
C PRO A 31 28.04 -5.25 -2.49
N ALA A 32 29.16 -5.80 -2.98
CA ALA A 32 29.51 -5.76 -4.40
C ALA A 32 28.57 -6.62 -5.27
N LYS A 33 27.87 -7.59 -4.67
CA LYS A 33 26.96 -8.54 -5.34
C LYS A 33 25.49 -8.35 -4.96
N ARG A 34 25.18 -7.26 -4.27
CA ARG A 34 23.82 -6.90 -3.84
C ARG A 34 23.46 -5.52 -4.36
N PHE A 35 22.16 -5.26 -4.40
CA PHE A 35 21.68 -3.90 -4.53
C PHE A 35 21.68 -3.27 -3.13
N ASN A 36 22.24 -2.08 -2.97
CA ASN A 36 22.43 -1.46 -1.67
C ASN A 36 21.48 -0.27 -1.53
N LEU A 37 20.57 -0.34 -0.57
CA LEU A 37 19.74 0.80 -0.19
C LEU A 37 20.42 1.54 0.96
N VAL A 38 20.80 2.80 0.75
CA VAL A 38 21.49 3.61 1.76
C VAL A 38 20.58 4.76 2.16
N LEU A 39 20.15 4.75 3.43
CA LEU A 39 19.31 5.79 4.02
C LEU A 39 20.20 6.79 4.75
N LEU A 40 20.01 8.07 4.47
CA LEU A 40 20.77 9.18 5.03
C LEU A 40 19.82 10.09 5.81
N GLY A 41 20.19 10.49 7.04
CA GLY A 41 19.41 11.47 7.81
C GLY A 41 19.95 12.88 7.61
N ASP A 42 19.06 13.87 7.47
CA ASP A 42 19.42 15.29 7.52
C ASP A 42 18.50 16.09 8.45
N GLY A 43 19.06 17.11 9.10
CA GLY A 43 18.35 17.89 10.11
C GLY A 43 18.10 17.14 11.41
N TYR A 44 18.77 16.01 11.64
CA TYR A 44 18.77 15.29 12.91
C TYR A 44 20.02 15.66 13.70
N THR A 45 19.83 16.31 14.85
CA THR A 45 20.92 16.49 15.82
C THR A 45 21.25 15.16 16.49
N GLU A 46 22.30 15.11 17.32
CA GLU A 46 22.63 13.93 18.13
C GLU A 46 21.43 13.47 18.99
N ALA A 47 20.66 14.42 19.52
CA ALA A 47 19.45 14.14 20.30
C ALA A 47 18.29 13.60 19.44
N ASP A 48 18.28 13.87 18.13
CA ASP A 48 17.24 13.44 17.20
C ASP A 48 17.56 12.09 16.51
N LEU A 49 18.75 11.52 16.71
CA LEU A 49 19.11 10.22 16.11
C LEU A 49 18.14 9.08 16.46
N PRO A 50 17.56 8.98 17.67
CA PRO A 50 16.49 8.02 17.95
C PRO A 50 15.26 8.21 17.04
N THR A 51 14.91 9.47 16.73
CA THR A 51 13.83 9.81 15.79
C THR A 51 14.19 9.37 14.37
N PHE A 52 15.43 9.62 13.92
CA PHE A 52 15.90 9.14 12.62
C PHE A 52 15.79 7.61 12.50
N ARG A 53 16.22 6.86 13.52
CA ARG A 53 16.10 5.39 13.55
C ARG A 53 14.64 4.94 13.44
N SER A 54 13.72 5.60 14.15
CA SER A 54 12.29 5.31 14.06
C SER A 54 11.73 5.61 12.65
N HIS A 55 12.18 6.70 12.01
CA HIS A 55 11.81 7.00 10.63
C HIS A 55 12.34 5.94 9.67
N VAL A 56 13.61 5.56 9.77
CA VAL A 56 14.19 4.46 8.97
C VAL A 56 13.38 3.17 9.11
N GLU A 57 13.05 2.77 10.34
CA GLU A 57 12.26 1.57 10.61
C GLU A 57 10.87 1.64 9.96
N ARG A 58 10.14 2.75 10.13
CA ARG A 58 8.80 2.95 9.54
C ARG A 58 8.81 2.88 8.01
N HIS A 59 9.80 3.51 7.38
CA HIS A 59 9.95 3.51 5.92
C HIS A 59 10.27 2.12 5.40
N LEU A 60 11.18 1.40 6.04
CA LEU A 60 11.55 0.05 5.64
C LEU A 60 10.40 -0.94 5.85
N ASN A 61 9.71 -0.87 6.99
CA ASN A 61 8.54 -1.71 7.26
C ASN A 61 7.47 -1.53 6.17
N THR A 62 7.15 -0.28 5.81
CA THR A 62 6.20 0.01 4.72
C THR A 62 6.71 -0.51 3.37
N LEU A 63 7.98 -0.23 3.03
CA LEU A 63 8.58 -0.66 1.76
C LEU A 63 8.52 -2.19 1.59
N TRP A 64 8.79 -2.95 2.65
CA TRP A 64 8.75 -4.43 2.62
C TRP A 64 7.35 -5.03 2.59
N THR A 65 6.30 -4.22 2.70
CA THR A 65 4.92 -4.66 2.44
C THR A 65 4.52 -4.53 0.96
N ILE A 66 5.25 -3.71 0.19
CA ILE A 66 4.91 -3.34 -1.19
C ILE A 66 5.65 -4.25 -2.17
N GLU A 67 4.95 -4.80 -3.15
CA GLU A 67 5.59 -5.51 -4.26
C GLU A 67 6.16 -4.52 -5.30
N PRO A 68 7.32 -4.80 -5.91
CA PRO A 68 8.12 -6.02 -5.81
C PRO A 68 9.17 -6.02 -4.69
N PHE A 69 9.29 -4.94 -3.91
CA PHE A 69 10.29 -4.84 -2.83
C PHE A 69 10.16 -5.98 -1.82
N LYS A 70 8.93 -6.36 -1.46
CA LYS A 70 8.62 -7.50 -0.60
C LYS A 70 9.25 -8.80 -1.13
N SER A 71 8.90 -9.22 -2.35
CA SER A 71 9.39 -10.46 -2.97
C SER A 71 10.90 -10.48 -3.17
N TYR A 72 11.51 -9.33 -3.42
CA TYR A 72 12.93 -9.20 -3.74
C TYR A 72 13.77 -8.65 -2.57
N ARG A 73 13.23 -8.60 -1.34
CA ARG A 73 13.94 -8.04 -0.18
C ARG A 73 15.33 -8.66 0.07
N SER A 74 15.53 -9.92 -0.30
CA SER A 74 16.80 -10.63 -0.20
C SER A 74 17.87 -10.16 -1.19
N TYR A 75 17.51 -9.36 -2.20
CA TYR A 75 18.45 -8.77 -3.16
C TYR A 75 19.12 -7.52 -2.60
N PHE A 76 18.53 -6.97 -1.52
CA PHE A 76 18.96 -5.74 -0.90
C PHE A 76 19.89 -6.00 0.28
N ASN A 77 20.98 -5.22 0.33
CA ASN A 77 21.55 -4.79 1.60
C ASN A 77 20.96 -3.42 1.94
N VAL A 78 20.83 -3.12 3.23
CA VAL A 78 20.29 -1.87 3.74
C VAL A 78 21.23 -1.30 4.79
N TYR A 79 21.64 -0.05 4.60
CA TYR A 79 22.48 0.70 5.52
C TYR A 79 21.78 2.01 5.89
N ALA A 80 21.77 2.35 7.17
CA ALA A 80 21.47 3.71 7.62
C ALA A 80 22.79 4.42 7.93
N VAL A 81 22.94 5.65 7.46
CA VAL A 81 24.06 6.52 7.83
C VAL A 81 23.51 7.58 8.77
N GLU A 82 23.88 7.46 10.04
CA GLU A 82 23.54 8.42 11.07
C GLU A 82 24.48 9.62 10.94
N ILE A 83 23.93 10.75 10.48
CA ILE A 83 24.67 11.98 10.23
C ILE A 83 24.15 13.02 11.21
N VAL A 84 25.06 13.55 12.05
CA VAL A 84 24.70 14.59 13.03
C VAL A 84 24.69 15.95 12.33
N SER A 85 23.51 16.56 12.25
CA SER A 85 23.34 17.95 11.80
C SER A 85 23.54 18.94 12.96
N ALA A 86 24.00 20.15 12.66
CA ALA A 86 24.21 21.20 13.67
C ALA A 86 22.87 21.74 14.20
N GLU A 87 21.85 21.82 13.35
CA GLU A 87 20.50 22.21 13.72
C GLU A 87 19.47 21.11 13.45
N SER A 88 18.38 21.16 14.23
CA SER A 88 17.22 20.30 14.03
C SER A 88 16.26 20.92 13.01
N GLY A 89 15.73 20.11 12.10
CA GLY A 89 14.88 20.55 10.99
C GLY A 89 15.66 20.87 9.71
N VAL A 90 14.96 21.27 8.65
CA VAL A 90 15.53 21.55 7.32
C VAL A 90 15.13 22.94 6.79
N ASP A 91 15.72 23.34 5.68
CA ASP A 91 15.51 24.66 5.07
C ASP A 91 14.06 24.89 4.63
N CYS A 92 13.56 26.12 4.90
CA CYS A 92 12.26 26.62 4.43
C CYS A 92 11.06 25.74 4.81
N ASP A 93 11.11 25.19 6.02
CA ASP A 93 10.08 24.34 6.62
C ASP A 93 9.37 25.06 7.79
N PRO A 94 8.03 25.20 7.79
CA PRO A 94 7.07 24.70 6.78
C PRO A 94 6.89 25.61 5.56
N GLY A 95 7.59 26.74 5.47
CA GLY A 95 7.47 27.65 4.33
C GLY A 95 8.66 28.59 4.13
N LEU A 96 8.62 29.35 3.03
CA LEU A 96 9.71 30.23 2.58
C LEU A 96 10.12 31.33 3.57
N SER A 97 9.26 31.67 4.54
CA SER A 97 9.58 32.63 5.60
C SER A 97 10.32 32.01 6.78
N ALA A 98 10.41 30.68 6.84
CA ALA A 98 11.15 29.97 7.88
C ALA A 98 12.67 30.16 7.67
N PRO A 99 13.46 30.15 8.76
CA PRO A 99 14.91 30.26 8.65
C PRO A 99 15.50 29.06 7.90
N ARG A 100 16.66 29.30 7.29
CA ARG A 100 17.54 28.21 6.84
C ARG A 100 18.23 27.58 8.06
N ARG A 101 18.55 26.29 7.95
CA ARG A 101 19.14 25.45 8.98
C ARG A 101 20.51 24.95 8.51
N ASP A 102 21.48 25.03 9.39
CA ASP A 102 22.80 24.42 9.17
C ASP A 102 22.70 22.90 9.32
N THR A 103 22.65 22.20 8.19
CA THR A 103 22.37 20.77 8.09
C THR A 103 23.40 20.08 7.21
N ALA A 104 23.67 18.81 7.49
CA ALA A 104 24.81 18.10 6.91
C ALA A 104 24.64 17.78 5.41
N LEU A 105 23.40 17.63 4.94
CA LEU A 105 23.07 17.37 3.54
C LEU A 105 22.35 18.53 2.85
N GLY A 106 22.12 19.65 3.55
CA GLY A 106 21.51 20.85 2.99
C GLY A 106 20.11 20.60 2.43
N MET A 107 19.32 19.74 3.07
CA MET A 107 17.96 19.46 2.62
C MET A 107 17.06 20.69 2.80
N GLY A 108 16.12 20.87 1.88
CA GLY A 108 15.22 22.02 1.91
C GLY A 108 14.01 21.88 0.99
N PHE A 109 12.87 22.37 1.47
CA PHE A 109 11.65 22.46 0.68
C PHE A 109 11.75 23.54 -0.41
N TRP A 110 10.75 23.61 -1.30
CA TRP A 110 10.73 24.57 -2.40
C TRP A 110 11.94 24.44 -3.34
N GLY A 111 12.49 23.24 -3.50
CA GLY A 111 13.68 23.02 -4.31
C GLY A 111 14.90 23.83 -3.83
N GLY A 112 15.12 23.88 -2.51
CA GLY A 112 16.18 24.67 -1.90
C GLY A 112 15.79 26.14 -1.70
N CYS A 113 14.60 26.40 -1.13
CA CYS A 113 14.08 27.73 -0.84
C CYS A 113 13.83 28.62 -2.08
N ASN A 114 13.47 28.03 -3.22
CA ASN A 114 13.12 28.79 -4.43
C ASN A 114 11.61 29.11 -4.46
N PRO A 115 11.21 30.40 -4.40
CA PRO A 115 9.80 30.79 -4.41
C PRO A 115 9.05 30.44 -5.71
N ALA A 116 9.75 30.12 -6.80
CA ALA A 116 9.17 29.67 -8.06
C ALA A 116 8.94 28.14 -8.13
N SER A 117 9.37 27.40 -7.10
CA SER A 117 9.18 25.96 -7.01
C SER A 117 7.86 25.59 -6.31
N VAL A 118 7.47 24.31 -6.39
CA VAL A 118 6.37 23.79 -5.58
C VAL A 118 6.88 23.46 -4.17
N GLN A 119 6.08 23.76 -3.14
CA GLN A 119 6.46 23.57 -1.73
C GLN A 119 7.02 22.17 -1.45
N ARG A 120 6.30 21.13 -1.88
CA ARG A 120 6.61 19.72 -1.60
C ARG A 120 7.93 19.21 -2.19
N LEU A 121 8.58 19.97 -3.08
CA LEU A 121 9.85 19.56 -3.69
C LEU A 121 10.97 19.68 -2.65
N LEU A 122 11.30 18.54 -2.04
CA LEU A 122 12.34 18.43 -1.02
C LEU A 122 13.66 18.00 -1.68
N THR A 123 14.65 18.87 -1.73
CA THR A 123 15.95 18.58 -2.37
C THR A 123 17.01 18.20 -1.35
N VAL A 124 18.14 17.67 -1.83
CA VAL A 124 19.31 17.30 -1.05
C VAL A 124 20.59 17.64 -1.83
N ASP A 125 21.68 17.99 -1.16
CA ASP A 125 23.00 18.08 -1.77
C ASP A 125 23.48 16.67 -2.19
N GLY A 126 23.50 16.42 -3.49
CA GLY A 126 23.90 15.12 -4.03
C GLY A 126 25.37 14.76 -3.86
N ALA A 127 26.27 15.75 -3.73
CA ALA A 127 27.69 15.52 -3.50
C ALA A 127 27.92 15.12 -2.04
N ALA A 128 27.33 15.85 -1.09
CA ALA A 128 27.36 15.49 0.33
C ALA A 128 26.72 14.11 0.56
N ALA A 129 25.54 13.86 -0.01
CA ALA A 129 24.87 12.57 0.09
C ALA A 129 25.73 11.42 -0.44
N SER A 130 26.44 11.63 -1.56
CA SER A 130 27.35 10.62 -2.10
C SER A 130 28.56 10.37 -1.20
N ALA A 131 29.16 11.42 -0.64
CA ALA A 131 30.31 11.32 0.25
C ALA A 131 29.98 10.54 1.53
N TYR A 132 28.83 10.81 2.16
CA TYR A 132 28.38 10.03 3.32
C TYR A 132 28.01 8.60 2.96
N ALA A 133 27.38 8.37 1.80
CA ALA A 133 27.08 7.03 1.33
C ALA A 133 28.33 6.18 1.04
N ASP A 134 29.46 6.80 0.68
CA ASP A 134 30.74 6.10 0.45
C ASP A 134 31.34 5.51 1.73
N LEU A 135 30.87 5.92 2.92
CA LEU A 135 31.23 5.29 4.20
C LEU A 135 30.72 3.84 4.29
N ALA A 136 29.64 3.49 3.57
CA ALA A 136 29.15 2.12 3.44
C ALA A 136 30.06 1.34 2.48
N THR A 137 31.10 0.71 3.05
CA THR A 137 32.15 0.01 2.28
C THR A 137 31.58 -1.11 1.39
N GLY A 138 32.15 -1.25 0.19
CA GLY A 138 31.71 -2.23 -0.81
C GLY A 138 30.50 -1.79 -1.66
N THR A 139 29.81 -0.71 -1.28
CA THR A 139 28.81 -0.06 -2.15
C THR A 139 29.48 0.85 -3.18
N ASN A 140 28.80 1.12 -4.29
CA ASN A 140 29.23 2.06 -5.32
C ASN A 140 28.00 2.65 -6.06
N PRO A 141 28.16 3.72 -6.85
CA PRO A 141 27.04 4.35 -7.57
C PRO A 141 26.27 3.43 -8.53
N GLY A 142 26.87 2.33 -9.02
CA GLY A 142 26.21 1.39 -9.94
C GLY A 142 25.29 0.40 -9.23
N ASN A 143 25.58 0.07 -7.97
CA ASN A 143 24.86 -0.93 -7.19
C ASN A 143 24.18 -0.36 -5.93
N ARG A 144 23.96 0.96 -5.86
CA ARG A 144 23.27 1.58 -4.72
C ARG A 144 22.19 2.57 -5.13
N GLN A 145 21.18 2.70 -4.28
CA GLN A 145 20.17 3.74 -4.32
C GLN A 145 20.18 4.50 -3.00
N LEU A 146 20.14 5.83 -3.07
CA LEU A 146 20.12 6.70 -1.89
C LEU A 146 18.68 7.14 -1.60
N ILE A 147 18.33 7.14 -0.31
CA ILE A 147 17.13 7.79 0.23
C ILE A 147 17.59 8.76 1.32
N ALA A 148 17.35 10.06 1.15
CA ALA A 148 17.60 11.06 2.19
C ALA A 148 16.29 11.38 2.93
N LEU A 149 16.30 11.26 4.25
CA LEU A 149 15.17 11.57 5.12
C LEU A 149 15.42 12.92 5.79
N ALA A 150 14.50 13.87 5.62
CA ALA A 150 14.53 15.14 6.35
C ALA A 150 13.83 14.98 7.71
N ASN A 151 14.40 15.57 8.77
CA ASN A 151 13.72 15.71 10.06
C ASN A 151 12.58 16.74 9.98
N SER A 152 11.42 16.33 9.44
CA SER A 152 10.27 17.21 9.20
C SER A 152 8.96 16.43 9.17
N ASP A 153 7.90 17.05 9.69
CA ASP A 153 6.51 16.59 9.57
C ASP A 153 5.79 17.16 8.34
N THR A 154 6.39 18.13 7.64
CA THR A 154 5.81 18.74 6.43
C THR A 154 5.84 17.75 5.27
N TYR A 155 4.73 17.63 4.56
CA TYR A 155 4.64 16.76 3.39
C TYR A 155 5.61 17.19 2.28
N GLY A 156 6.54 16.31 1.92
CA GLY A 156 7.35 16.48 0.73
C GLY A 156 8.36 15.37 0.50
N GLY A 157 8.85 15.36 -0.73
CA GLY A 157 9.73 14.35 -1.30
C GLY A 157 10.08 14.72 -2.74
N ALA A 158 11.07 14.04 -3.28
CA ALA A 158 11.47 14.18 -4.66
C ALA A 158 12.18 12.91 -5.15
N GLY A 159 11.85 12.53 -6.37
CA GLY A 159 12.47 11.47 -7.12
C GLY A 159 13.46 12.03 -8.14
N GLY A 160 14.55 11.32 -8.36
CA GLY A 160 15.64 11.72 -9.24
C GLY A 160 16.83 10.79 -9.09
N ARG A 161 18.07 11.27 -9.15
CA ARG A 161 19.23 10.41 -8.83
C ARG A 161 19.16 9.90 -7.38
N ASN A 162 18.75 10.77 -6.46
CA ASN A 162 18.49 10.45 -5.06
C ASN A 162 16.99 10.55 -4.82
N ALA A 163 16.44 9.65 -4.02
CA ALA A 163 15.10 9.81 -3.48
C ALA A 163 15.17 10.62 -2.19
N THR A 164 14.20 11.50 -1.95
CA THR A 164 14.08 12.24 -0.69
C THR A 164 12.68 12.08 -0.12
N ALA A 165 12.56 12.14 1.21
CA ALA A 165 11.27 12.21 1.87
C ALA A 165 11.39 12.99 3.18
N SER A 166 10.35 13.73 3.55
CA SER A 166 10.10 14.07 4.96
C SER A 166 10.07 12.78 5.79
N GLY A 167 10.60 12.76 7.01
CA GLY A 167 10.64 11.55 7.85
C GLY A 167 9.45 11.39 8.80
N GLY A 168 8.85 12.51 9.24
CA GLY A 168 7.82 12.54 10.27
C GLY A 168 6.38 12.65 9.77
N ASN A 169 6.17 13.05 8.51
CA ASN A 169 4.83 13.22 7.93
C ASN A 169 4.01 11.91 7.94
N ALA A 170 2.68 12.00 8.06
CA ALA A 170 1.80 10.82 8.06
C ALA A 170 1.95 9.94 6.80
N LEU A 171 2.16 10.56 5.64
CA LEU A 171 2.34 9.88 4.35
C LEU A 171 3.80 9.53 4.05
N SER A 172 4.74 9.94 4.91
CA SER A 172 6.18 9.88 4.71
C SER A 172 6.70 8.52 4.22
N ALA A 173 6.28 7.44 4.89
CA ALA A 173 6.73 6.09 4.54
C ALA A 173 6.20 5.60 3.19
N LEU A 174 5.14 6.23 2.66
CA LEU A 174 4.59 5.99 1.31
C LEU A 174 5.23 6.91 0.26
N ILE A 175 5.85 8.02 0.65
CA ILE A 175 6.63 8.88 -0.25
C ILE A 175 7.84 8.12 -0.77
N SER A 176 8.63 7.47 0.10
CA SER A 176 9.83 6.73 -0.33
C SER A 176 9.62 5.72 -1.47
N PRO A 177 8.62 4.81 -1.43
CA PRO A 177 8.40 3.90 -2.55
C PRO A 177 7.94 4.64 -3.83
N HIS A 178 7.17 5.72 -3.72
CA HIS A 178 6.83 6.58 -4.87
C HIS A 178 8.09 7.20 -5.50
N GLU A 179 8.96 7.81 -4.69
CA GLU A 179 10.19 8.42 -5.20
C GLU A 179 11.19 7.38 -5.74
N LEU A 180 11.22 6.17 -5.16
CA LEU A 180 11.96 5.04 -5.75
C LEU A 180 11.37 4.62 -7.11
N GLY A 181 10.07 4.79 -7.32
CA GLY A 181 9.42 4.63 -8.63
C GLY A 181 10.09 5.51 -9.70
N HIS A 182 10.41 6.75 -9.35
CA HIS A 182 11.19 7.63 -10.23
C HIS A 182 12.67 7.26 -10.27
N SER A 183 13.33 7.22 -9.11
CA SER A 183 14.79 7.09 -9.00
C SER A 183 15.35 5.76 -9.53
N LEU A 184 14.60 4.68 -9.32
CA LEU A 184 14.97 3.34 -9.74
C LEU A 184 14.14 2.87 -10.93
N GLY A 185 12.83 3.07 -10.88
CA GLY A 185 11.89 2.59 -11.88
C GLY A 185 11.92 3.35 -13.20
N GLU A 186 12.43 4.59 -13.19
CA GLU A 186 12.28 5.55 -14.29
C GLU A 186 10.79 5.78 -14.65
N LEU A 187 9.90 5.58 -13.68
CA LEU A 187 8.48 5.86 -13.81
C LEU A 187 8.24 7.38 -13.80
N GLN A 188 7.13 7.80 -14.38
CA GLN A 188 6.68 9.20 -14.39
C GLN A 188 5.41 9.34 -13.55
N ASP A 189 5.06 10.58 -13.22
CA ASP A 189 3.86 10.83 -12.42
C ASP A 189 2.57 10.60 -13.21
N GLU A 190 1.64 9.87 -12.60
CA GLU A 190 0.32 9.55 -13.15
C GLU A 190 -0.78 10.50 -12.63
N TYR A 191 -0.42 11.47 -11.79
CA TYR A 191 -1.32 12.54 -11.38
C TYR A 191 -1.39 13.66 -12.44
N ASP A 192 -2.51 14.37 -12.44
CA ASP A 192 -3.01 15.23 -13.51
C ASP A 192 -2.83 16.74 -13.23
N TYR A 193 -1.84 17.07 -12.40
CA TYR A 193 -1.51 18.44 -12.01
C TYR A 193 -0.05 18.57 -11.57
N TYR A 194 0.62 19.69 -11.85
CA TYR A 194 1.99 19.92 -11.37
C TYR A 194 1.99 20.57 -9.97
N GLY A 195 1.21 21.64 -9.82
CA GLY A 195 1.01 22.35 -8.56
C GLY A 195 -0.32 22.01 -7.91
N ARG A 196 -0.36 21.93 -6.58
CA ARG A 196 -1.61 21.75 -5.82
C ARG A 196 -2.62 22.86 -6.17
N GLY A 197 -3.88 22.49 -6.36
CA GLY A 197 -4.96 23.43 -6.71
C GLY A 197 -4.91 24.02 -8.13
N VAL A 198 -3.92 23.65 -8.95
CA VAL A 198 -3.79 24.11 -10.34
C VAL A 198 -4.07 22.94 -11.30
N PRO A 199 -5.18 22.94 -12.06
CA PRO A 199 -5.48 21.87 -12.98
C PRO A 199 -4.45 21.81 -14.11
N GLY A 200 -4.02 20.60 -14.46
CA GLY A 200 -3.22 20.36 -15.66
C GLY A 200 -3.99 20.64 -16.95
N ASP A 201 -3.29 21.08 -17.99
CA ASP A 201 -3.91 21.31 -19.30
C ASP A 201 -4.01 19.98 -20.11
N THR A 202 -4.02 20.09 -21.44
CA THR A 202 -4.17 18.99 -22.39
C THR A 202 -2.83 18.62 -23.00
N TYR A 203 -2.49 17.34 -22.97
CA TYR A 203 -1.34 16.80 -23.68
C TYR A 203 -1.59 16.83 -25.20
N THR A 204 -0.68 17.45 -25.94
CA THR A 204 -0.72 17.57 -27.41
C THR A 204 0.52 17.01 -28.08
N GLY A 205 1.38 16.34 -27.31
CA GLY A 205 2.62 15.73 -27.77
C GLY A 205 2.42 14.40 -28.50
N PRO A 206 3.53 13.81 -29.00
CA PRO A 206 3.53 12.47 -29.60
C PRO A 206 3.31 11.38 -28.54
N GLU A 207 3.39 10.10 -28.91
CA GLU A 207 3.38 9.01 -27.93
C GLU A 207 4.50 9.22 -26.87
N PRO A 208 4.18 9.28 -25.56
CA PRO A 208 5.19 9.46 -24.52
C PRO A 208 6.19 8.31 -24.50
N ASP A 209 7.46 8.55 -24.16
CA ASP A 209 8.45 7.48 -24.01
C ASP A 209 8.20 6.60 -22.78
N SER A 210 7.48 7.13 -21.78
CA SER A 210 7.16 6.46 -20.52
C SER A 210 6.37 5.16 -20.73
N VAL A 211 6.69 4.11 -19.96
CA VAL A 211 6.06 2.77 -20.12
C VAL A 211 4.59 2.71 -19.73
N HIS A 212 4.15 3.61 -18.85
CA HIS A 212 2.79 3.69 -18.28
C HIS A 212 2.02 4.96 -18.67
N HIS A 213 2.40 5.60 -19.78
CA HIS A 213 1.61 6.67 -20.40
C HIS A 213 1.46 6.43 -21.91
N THR A 214 0.30 6.74 -22.48
CA THR A 214 0.02 6.54 -23.90
C THR A 214 -0.99 7.56 -24.44
N VAL A 215 -0.95 7.83 -25.74
CA VAL A 215 -2.06 8.43 -26.51
C VAL A 215 -2.81 7.39 -27.36
N LEU A 216 -2.30 6.15 -27.42
CA LEU A 216 -2.91 5.04 -28.17
C LEU A 216 -4.22 4.58 -27.54
N THR A 217 -5.16 4.14 -28.36
CA THR A 217 -6.35 3.40 -27.90
C THR A 217 -5.96 1.99 -27.44
N GLU A 218 -6.81 1.36 -26.63
CA GLU A 218 -6.59 -0.04 -26.22
C GLU A 218 -6.47 -0.99 -27.42
N GLN A 219 -7.25 -0.75 -28.48
CA GLN A 219 -7.16 -1.53 -29.73
C GLN A 219 -5.81 -1.33 -30.41
N GLN A 220 -5.34 -0.09 -30.55
CA GLN A 220 -4.01 0.19 -31.13
C GLN A 220 -2.88 -0.45 -30.31
N MET A 221 -2.96 -0.41 -28.97
CA MET A 221 -1.98 -1.08 -28.11
C MET A 221 -1.95 -2.59 -28.39
N ARG A 222 -3.11 -3.24 -28.53
CA ARG A 222 -3.20 -4.68 -28.87
C ARG A 222 -2.67 -4.98 -30.27
N ASP A 223 -3.08 -4.20 -31.26
CA ASP A 223 -2.71 -4.42 -32.67
C ASP A 223 -1.20 -4.23 -32.90
N THR A 224 -0.61 -3.23 -32.24
CA THR A 224 0.82 -2.91 -32.37
C THR A 224 1.70 -3.60 -31.32
N ARG A 225 1.10 -4.29 -30.34
CA ARG A 225 1.78 -4.89 -29.19
C ARG A 225 2.66 -3.88 -28.43
N ALA A 226 2.17 -2.65 -28.29
CA ALA A 226 2.86 -1.56 -27.62
C ALA A 226 2.37 -1.37 -26.17
N LYS A 227 3.20 -0.69 -25.36
CA LYS A 227 2.87 -0.33 -23.97
C LYS A 227 2.44 -1.54 -23.14
N TRP A 228 1.36 -1.43 -22.37
CA TRP A 228 0.87 -2.46 -21.46
C TRP A 228 -0.19 -3.39 -22.06
N TRP A 229 -0.16 -3.61 -23.38
CA TRP A 229 -1.14 -4.47 -24.06
C TRP A 229 -1.30 -5.87 -23.42
N ARG A 230 -0.24 -6.41 -22.81
CA ARG A 230 -0.23 -7.71 -22.09
C ARG A 230 -1.01 -7.71 -20.78
N TRP A 231 -1.30 -6.54 -20.23
CA TRP A 231 -2.00 -6.36 -18.96
C TRP A 231 -3.46 -5.92 -19.14
N LEU A 232 -3.84 -5.42 -20.33
CA LEU A 232 -5.20 -4.91 -20.58
C LEU A 232 -6.30 -5.93 -20.25
N GLY A 233 -7.19 -5.56 -19.33
CA GLY A 233 -8.33 -6.35 -18.86
C GLY A 233 -8.10 -7.09 -17.54
N GLU A 234 -6.89 -7.06 -17.00
CA GLU A 234 -6.58 -7.71 -15.72
C GLU A 234 -7.07 -6.90 -14.53
N PRO A 235 -7.60 -7.52 -13.45
CA PRO A 235 -7.86 -6.83 -12.19
C PRO A 235 -6.60 -6.14 -11.67
N SER A 236 -6.62 -4.83 -11.46
CA SER A 236 -5.47 -4.10 -10.96
C SER A 236 -5.25 -4.38 -9.47
N GLU A 237 -3.99 -4.55 -9.05
CA GLU A 237 -3.65 -4.69 -7.62
C GLU A 237 -3.99 -3.44 -6.81
N SER A 238 -4.00 -2.29 -7.48
CA SER A 238 -4.38 -0.98 -6.94
C SER A 238 -5.88 -0.70 -7.04
N GLY A 239 -6.67 -1.63 -7.58
CA GLY A 239 -8.12 -1.50 -7.71
C GLY A 239 -8.64 -1.31 -9.13
N GLY A 240 -9.80 -1.90 -9.41
CA GLY A 240 -10.41 -1.89 -10.75
C GLY A 240 -9.70 -2.85 -11.73
N THR A 241 -9.57 -2.44 -12.99
CA THR A 241 -8.94 -3.25 -14.06
C THR A 241 -7.90 -2.42 -14.81
N ILE A 242 -6.84 -3.04 -15.30
CA ILE A 242 -5.90 -2.39 -16.22
C ILE A 242 -6.61 -2.11 -17.54
N GLY A 243 -6.54 -0.85 -17.98
CA GLY A 243 -7.21 -0.34 -19.17
C GLY A 243 -6.53 0.94 -19.63
N ARG A 244 -7.33 1.94 -19.99
CA ARG A 244 -6.84 3.27 -20.39
C ARG A 244 -7.61 4.38 -19.67
N TYR A 245 -7.00 5.02 -18.68
CA TYR A 245 -7.61 6.06 -17.84
C TYR A 245 -7.02 7.43 -18.12
N GLU A 246 -7.85 8.42 -18.46
CA GLU A 246 -7.36 9.74 -18.87
C GLU A 246 -6.72 10.50 -17.69
N GLY A 247 -5.68 11.25 -18.00
CA GLY A 247 -4.89 12.04 -17.06
C GLY A 247 -3.61 11.35 -16.62
N GLY A 248 -2.53 12.13 -16.56
CA GLY A 248 -1.16 11.71 -16.24
C GLY A 248 -0.17 12.76 -16.77
N LEU A 249 1.11 12.63 -16.46
CA LEU A 249 2.14 13.63 -16.85
C LEU A 249 1.78 15.07 -16.45
N TYR A 250 1.13 15.24 -15.30
CA TYR A 250 0.66 16.54 -14.80
C TYR A 250 -0.46 17.19 -15.64
N LEU A 251 -1.10 16.43 -16.54
CA LEU A 251 -2.09 16.91 -17.50
C LEU A 251 -3.42 16.15 -17.32
N GLN A 252 -4.53 16.86 -17.47
CA GLN A 252 -5.87 16.29 -17.24
C GLN A 252 -6.40 15.52 -18.44
N ARG A 253 -5.97 15.89 -19.66
CA ARG A 253 -6.57 15.43 -20.91
C ARG A 253 -5.51 15.05 -21.92
N GLY A 254 -5.89 14.20 -22.88
CA GLY A 254 -5.06 13.89 -24.05
C GLY A 254 -3.90 12.92 -23.81
N VAL A 255 -3.74 12.40 -22.58
CA VAL A 255 -2.80 11.32 -22.23
C VAL A 255 -3.48 10.38 -21.24
N TRP A 256 -3.14 9.09 -21.30
CA TRP A 256 -3.76 8.07 -20.48
C TRP A 256 -2.73 7.21 -19.76
N ARG A 257 -3.11 6.75 -18.56
CA ARG A 257 -2.37 5.82 -17.70
C ARG A 257 -3.08 4.44 -17.64
N PRO A 258 -2.42 3.37 -17.16
CA PRO A 258 -2.96 2.02 -17.21
C PRO A 258 -4.07 1.72 -16.20
N SER A 259 -4.12 2.42 -15.07
CA SER A 259 -4.96 2.06 -13.93
C SER A 259 -5.75 3.27 -13.38
N ARG A 260 -6.84 3.00 -12.65
CA ARG A 260 -7.58 4.06 -11.95
C ARG A 260 -6.71 4.66 -10.85
N HIS A 261 -6.08 3.78 -10.06
CA HIS A 261 -5.22 4.06 -8.92
C HIS A 261 -3.86 3.42 -9.13
N SER A 262 -2.82 4.07 -8.64
CA SER A 262 -1.43 3.60 -8.67
C SER A 262 -0.67 4.41 -7.64
N MET A 263 0.39 3.84 -7.07
CA MET A 263 1.33 4.57 -6.23
C MET A 263 1.93 5.79 -6.95
N MET A 264 2.06 5.74 -8.28
CA MET A 264 2.52 6.87 -9.10
C MET A 264 1.45 7.95 -9.31
N LYS A 265 0.22 7.72 -8.83
CA LYS A 265 -0.89 8.69 -8.89
C LYS A 265 -1.28 9.21 -7.51
N SER A 266 -1.49 8.32 -6.56
CA SER A 266 -1.95 8.66 -5.22
C SER A 266 -1.32 7.72 -4.22
N LEU A 267 -0.65 8.31 -3.23
CA LEU A 267 -0.10 7.58 -2.11
C LEU A 267 -1.20 6.79 -1.39
N GLY A 268 -0.82 5.65 -0.82
CA GLY A 268 -1.71 4.73 -0.13
C GLY A 268 -2.01 3.47 -0.96
N PHE A 269 -2.19 3.61 -2.28
CA PHE A 269 -2.36 2.46 -3.17
C PHE A 269 -1.01 1.85 -3.58
N TYR A 270 -1.03 0.57 -3.96
CA TYR A 270 0.13 -0.13 -4.51
C TYR A 270 0.49 0.38 -5.92
N PHE A 271 1.67 0.00 -6.42
CA PHE A 271 1.95 0.07 -7.85
C PHE A 271 0.94 -0.79 -8.61
N ASP A 272 0.42 -0.29 -9.73
CA ASP A 272 -0.26 -1.19 -10.65
C ASP A 272 0.73 -2.13 -11.33
N GLN A 273 0.23 -3.13 -12.04
CA GLN A 273 1.05 -4.18 -12.61
C GLN A 273 2.04 -3.70 -13.67
N VAL A 274 1.76 -2.59 -14.36
CA VAL A 274 2.68 -2.03 -15.36
C VAL A 274 3.87 -1.41 -14.66
N ALA A 275 3.60 -0.61 -13.63
CA ALA A 275 4.65 -0.05 -12.78
C ALA A 275 5.41 -1.15 -12.02
N ARG A 276 4.73 -2.19 -11.52
CA ARG A 276 5.35 -3.32 -10.80
C ARG A 276 6.25 -4.14 -11.70
N GLU A 277 5.88 -4.39 -12.96
CA GLU A 277 6.75 -5.06 -13.93
C GLU A 277 8.05 -4.27 -14.15
N GLN A 278 7.93 -2.97 -14.42
CA GLN A 278 9.08 -2.08 -14.57
C GLN A 278 9.97 -2.09 -13.33
N MET A 279 9.38 -1.95 -12.13
CA MET A 279 10.15 -1.99 -10.88
C MET A 279 10.84 -3.34 -10.67
N THR A 280 10.20 -4.44 -11.06
CA THR A 280 10.78 -5.79 -10.95
C THR A 280 12.02 -5.91 -11.83
N GLU A 281 11.93 -5.48 -13.10
CA GLU A 281 13.08 -5.42 -14.00
C GLU A 281 14.21 -4.59 -13.41
N ARG A 282 13.89 -3.38 -12.94
CA ARG A 282 14.89 -2.42 -12.46
C ARG A 282 15.57 -2.87 -11.18
N ILE A 283 14.87 -3.56 -10.28
CA ILE A 283 15.48 -4.19 -9.10
C ILE A 283 16.35 -5.38 -9.52
N ALA A 284 15.83 -6.28 -10.35
CA ALA A 284 16.54 -7.48 -10.79
C ALA A 284 17.83 -7.13 -11.56
N ALA A 285 17.81 -6.08 -12.38
CA ALA A 285 18.96 -5.61 -13.14
C ALA A 285 20.12 -5.07 -12.29
N ARG A 286 19.91 -4.78 -10.99
CA ARG A 286 20.95 -4.30 -10.07
C ARG A 286 21.83 -5.41 -9.52
N VAL A 287 21.48 -6.66 -9.78
CA VAL A 287 22.19 -7.84 -9.25
C VAL A 287 22.34 -8.91 -10.34
N GLY A 288 23.34 -9.78 -10.19
CA GLY A 288 23.43 -10.99 -11.00
C GLY A 288 22.64 -12.12 -10.36
N ILE A 289 21.62 -12.67 -11.02
CA ILE A 289 20.88 -13.81 -10.44
C ILE A 289 21.72 -15.08 -10.32
N VAL A 290 22.83 -15.19 -11.08
CA VAL A 290 23.90 -16.17 -10.87
C VAL A 290 25.06 -15.50 -10.13
N GLN A 291 25.31 -15.96 -8.91
CA GLN A 291 26.22 -15.35 -7.93
C GLN A 291 27.62 -15.98 -7.89
N GLY A 292 27.76 -17.18 -8.47
CA GLY A 292 28.98 -17.98 -8.38
C GLY A 292 28.78 -19.43 -8.83
N GLY A 293 29.67 -20.31 -8.33
CA GLY A 293 29.74 -21.73 -8.67
C GLY A 293 31.04 -22.09 -9.39
N THR A 294 31.07 -23.24 -10.08
CA THR A 294 32.27 -23.74 -10.77
C THR A 294 32.84 -22.73 -11.76
N ALA A 295 34.16 -22.50 -11.73
CA ALA A 295 34.83 -21.57 -12.64
C ALA A 295 34.70 -22.01 -14.11
N THR A 296 34.62 -21.04 -15.02
CA THR A 296 34.36 -21.23 -16.46
C THR A 296 35.57 -20.88 -17.33
N ASP A 297 36.67 -20.47 -16.71
CA ASP A 297 37.88 -19.92 -17.35
C ASP A 297 38.81 -21.00 -17.92
N GLN A 298 38.65 -22.26 -17.48
CA GLN A 298 39.42 -23.40 -17.97
C GLN A 298 38.51 -24.59 -18.31
N PRO A 299 38.91 -25.46 -19.25
CA PRO A 299 38.24 -26.73 -19.48
C PRO A 299 38.19 -27.56 -18.20
N VAL A 300 37.06 -28.21 -17.98
CA VAL A 300 36.84 -29.10 -16.84
C VAL A 300 36.71 -30.54 -17.29
N GLY A 301 37.22 -31.47 -16.50
CA GLY A 301 37.06 -32.89 -16.75
C GLY A 301 35.63 -33.36 -16.52
N VAL A 302 35.27 -34.48 -17.17
CA VAL A 302 33.99 -35.19 -16.93
C VAL A 302 33.93 -35.85 -15.54
N ASP A 303 35.01 -35.77 -14.78
CA ASP A 303 35.22 -36.39 -13.47
C ASP A 303 34.66 -35.58 -12.29
N ARG A 304 33.91 -34.49 -12.53
CA ARG A 304 33.45 -33.57 -11.50
C ARG A 304 31.96 -33.23 -11.51
N VAL A 305 31.53 -32.57 -10.44
CA VAL A 305 30.25 -31.88 -10.31
C VAL A 305 30.42 -30.41 -10.70
N LEU A 306 29.52 -29.91 -11.55
CA LEU A 306 29.37 -28.49 -11.85
C LEU A 306 28.36 -27.87 -10.90
N TRP A 307 28.58 -26.61 -10.52
CA TRP A 307 27.76 -25.88 -9.57
C TRP A 307 27.38 -24.49 -10.10
N VAL A 308 26.17 -24.04 -9.77
CA VAL A 308 25.72 -22.66 -9.90
C VAL A 308 25.17 -22.17 -8.56
N ASP A 309 25.66 -21.03 -8.08
CA ASP A 309 25.04 -20.34 -6.96
C ASP A 309 24.11 -19.26 -7.48
N THR A 310 22.92 -19.15 -6.90
CA THR A 310 21.88 -18.24 -7.36
C THR A 310 21.49 -17.26 -6.26
N LEU A 311 20.76 -16.21 -6.64
CA LEU A 311 19.96 -15.45 -5.67
C LEU A 311 18.70 -16.24 -5.28
N HIS A 312 18.04 -15.76 -4.23
CA HIS A 312 16.90 -16.42 -3.60
C HIS A 312 15.81 -15.39 -3.26
N PRO A 313 14.94 -15.00 -4.20
CA PRO A 313 13.74 -14.20 -3.88
C PRO A 313 12.95 -14.86 -2.76
N VAL A 314 12.31 -14.06 -1.90
CA VAL A 314 11.62 -14.62 -0.74
C VAL A 314 10.28 -15.24 -1.10
N SER A 315 9.69 -14.89 -2.24
CA SER A 315 8.37 -15.40 -2.65
C SER A 315 8.41 -16.64 -3.54
N HIS A 316 9.57 -16.96 -4.14
CA HIS A 316 9.70 -18.07 -5.08
C HIS A 316 11.16 -18.48 -5.30
N ALA A 317 11.38 -19.73 -5.69
CA ALA A 317 12.70 -20.21 -6.12
C ALA A 317 12.96 -19.87 -7.59
N LEU A 318 14.20 -19.54 -7.92
CA LEU A 318 14.63 -19.41 -9.32
C LEU A 318 14.60 -20.77 -10.02
N ALA A 319 14.36 -20.78 -11.34
CA ALA A 319 14.42 -21.97 -12.17
C ALA A 319 15.84 -22.16 -12.73
N ALA A 320 16.38 -23.38 -12.69
CA ALA A 320 17.66 -23.77 -13.24
C ALA A 320 17.48 -24.98 -14.16
N THR A 321 17.96 -24.84 -15.39
CA THR A 321 17.96 -25.91 -16.39
C THR A 321 19.37 -26.14 -16.90
N TRP A 322 19.68 -27.38 -17.29
CA TRP A 322 21.00 -27.77 -17.78
C TRP A 322 20.90 -28.33 -19.19
N ALA A 323 21.91 -28.09 -20.01
CA ALA A 323 22.03 -28.68 -21.34
C ALA A 323 23.47 -29.12 -21.64
N VAL A 324 23.60 -30.15 -22.48
CA VAL A 324 24.88 -30.62 -23.04
C VAL A 324 24.78 -30.54 -24.56
N ASP A 325 25.72 -29.83 -25.18
CA ASP A 325 25.76 -29.57 -26.64
C ASP A 325 24.41 -29.07 -27.18
N GLY A 326 23.77 -28.18 -26.42
CA GLY A 326 22.46 -27.59 -26.75
C GLY A 326 21.26 -28.50 -26.47
N ARG A 327 21.44 -29.74 -25.98
CA ARG A 327 20.35 -30.65 -25.63
C ARG A 327 20.08 -30.63 -24.13
N ALA A 328 18.84 -30.38 -23.73
CA ALA A 328 18.44 -30.34 -22.33
C ALA A 328 18.72 -31.67 -21.61
N VAL A 329 19.29 -31.59 -20.41
CA VAL A 329 19.41 -32.73 -19.49
C VAL A 329 18.08 -32.89 -18.77
N PRO A 330 17.35 -34.00 -18.97
CA PRO A 330 16.05 -34.20 -18.37
C PRO A 330 16.17 -34.53 -16.88
N ARG A 331 15.10 -34.25 -16.12
CA ARG A 331 14.93 -34.67 -14.71
C ARG A 331 16.04 -34.17 -13.76
N THR A 332 16.60 -32.98 -14.02
CA THR A 332 17.54 -32.34 -13.09
C THR A 332 16.86 -31.80 -11.83
N GLY A 333 15.52 -31.70 -11.80
CA GLY A 333 14.77 -31.31 -10.59
C GLY A 333 15.15 -29.94 -10.06
N ASN A 334 15.34 -28.95 -10.95
CA ASN A 334 15.77 -27.60 -10.59
C ASN A 334 17.13 -27.54 -9.84
N ALA A 335 17.95 -28.59 -9.91
CA ALA A 335 19.18 -28.67 -9.15
C ALA A 335 20.19 -27.57 -9.50
N ARG A 336 20.85 -27.05 -8.47
CA ARG A 336 21.97 -26.08 -8.58
C ARG A 336 23.31 -26.73 -8.89
N HIS A 337 23.28 -27.99 -9.29
CA HIS A 337 24.45 -28.78 -9.62
C HIS A 337 24.17 -29.77 -10.75
N LEU A 338 25.24 -30.24 -11.38
CA LEU A 338 25.19 -31.31 -12.38
C LEU A 338 26.42 -32.21 -12.23
N ASP A 339 26.18 -33.48 -11.89
CA ASP A 339 27.25 -34.49 -11.84
C ASP A 339 27.56 -35.01 -13.25
N LEU A 340 28.69 -34.59 -13.82
CA LEU A 340 29.07 -34.95 -15.19
C LEU A 340 29.32 -36.45 -15.36
N ARG A 341 29.68 -37.16 -14.30
CA ARG A 341 29.96 -38.61 -14.32
C ARG A 341 28.69 -39.41 -14.61
N ALA A 342 27.52 -38.87 -14.25
CA ALA A 342 26.24 -39.50 -14.53
C ALA A 342 25.84 -39.40 -16.01
N LEU A 343 26.41 -38.47 -16.77
CA LEU A 343 26.02 -38.17 -18.14
C LEU A 343 26.66 -39.09 -19.19
N ARG A 344 27.76 -39.79 -18.84
CA ARG A 344 28.48 -40.74 -19.71
C ARG A 344 28.78 -40.15 -21.10
N LEU A 345 29.38 -38.96 -21.12
CA LEU A 345 29.70 -38.23 -22.34
C LEU A 345 30.69 -39.02 -23.23
N ALA A 346 30.57 -38.85 -24.54
CA ALA A 346 31.50 -39.46 -25.49
C ALA A 346 32.90 -38.82 -25.36
N PRO A 347 33.98 -39.48 -25.80
CA PRO A 347 35.30 -38.86 -25.79
C PRO A 347 35.34 -37.60 -26.66
N GLY A 348 35.83 -36.49 -26.09
CA GLY A 348 35.99 -35.22 -26.78
C GLY A 348 35.67 -34.01 -25.91
N ARG A 349 35.40 -32.88 -26.57
CA ARG A 349 34.93 -31.65 -25.94
C ARG A 349 33.43 -31.50 -26.10
N HIS A 350 32.79 -31.10 -25.01
CA HIS A 350 31.37 -30.82 -24.91
C HIS A 350 31.15 -29.43 -24.32
N THR A 351 30.07 -28.79 -24.70
CA THR A 351 29.60 -27.56 -24.04
C THR A 351 28.49 -27.91 -23.09
N VAL A 352 28.69 -27.65 -21.80
CA VAL A 352 27.63 -27.78 -20.79
C VAL A 352 27.17 -26.38 -20.41
N THR A 353 25.86 -26.15 -20.42
CA THR A 353 25.26 -24.88 -20.01
C THR A 353 24.30 -25.08 -18.85
N ALA A 354 24.26 -24.09 -17.95
CA ALA A 354 23.22 -23.91 -16.95
C ALA A 354 22.52 -22.59 -17.22
N THR A 355 21.21 -22.62 -17.42
CA THR A 355 20.37 -21.42 -17.59
C THR A 355 19.53 -21.24 -16.34
N VAL A 356 19.70 -20.12 -15.67
CA VAL A 356 18.94 -19.70 -14.49
C VAL A 356 17.97 -18.61 -14.90
N THR A 357 16.69 -18.79 -14.59
CA THR A 357 15.62 -17.85 -14.92
C THR A 357 14.78 -17.54 -13.68
N ASP A 358 14.43 -16.28 -13.50
CA ASP A 358 13.42 -15.82 -12.56
C ASP A 358 12.01 -16.04 -13.17
N PRO A 359 11.21 -16.96 -12.62
CA PRO A 359 9.89 -17.30 -13.15
C PRO A 359 8.78 -16.35 -12.66
N THR A 360 9.12 -15.23 -12.02
CA THR A 360 8.15 -14.33 -11.40
C THR A 360 6.96 -14.02 -12.32
N PRO A 361 5.72 -14.08 -11.81
CA PRO A 361 4.55 -13.66 -12.56
C PRO A 361 4.50 -12.14 -12.73
N PHE A 362 5.40 -11.40 -12.07
CA PHE A 362 5.42 -9.94 -12.14
C PHE A 362 5.88 -9.38 -13.48
N VAL A 363 6.58 -10.19 -14.28
CA VAL A 363 7.05 -9.83 -15.62
C VAL A 363 6.22 -10.60 -16.64
N ARG A 364 5.71 -9.94 -17.67
CA ARG A 364 5.03 -10.57 -18.81
C ARG A 364 5.75 -10.36 -20.12
N ASP A 365 6.58 -9.33 -20.23
CA ASP A 365 7.38 -9.12 -21.42
C ASP A 365 8.47 -10.21 -21.55
N PRO A 366 8.45 -11.04 -22.60
CA PRO A 366 9.52 -11.99 -22.86
C PRO A 366 10.88 -11.32 -23.03
N ALA A 367 10.94 -10.10 -23.60
CA ALA A 367 12.22 -9.39 -23.77
C ALA A 367 12.86 -9.07 -22.42
N VAL A 368 12.04 -8.68 -21.42
CA VAL A 368 12.50 -8.45 -20.05
C VAL A 368 12.86 -9.77 -19.38
N ARG A 369 12.02 -10.82 -19.52
CA ARG A 369 12.29 -12.15 -18.96
C ARG A 369 13.57 -12.79 -19.51
N ASP A 370 13.84 -12.63 -20.80
CA ASP A 370 15.01 -13.19 -21.48
C ASP A 370 16.26 -12.31 -21.30
N SER A 371 16.11 -11.12 -20.72
CA SER A 371 17.23 -10.22 -20.42
C SER A 371 18.14 -10.77 -19.31
N PRO A 372 19.39 -10.30 -19.20
CA PRO A 372 20.30 -10.68 -18.11
C PRO A 372 19.80 -10.38 -16.68
N ALA A 373 18.77 -9.54 -16.54
CA ALA A 373 18.16 -9.23 -15.24
C ALA A 373 17.37 -10.44 -14.68
N LEU A 374 16.65 -11.15 -15.55
CA LEU A 374 15.81 -12.29 -15.15
C LEU A 374 16.30 -13.63 -15.70
N THR A 375 17.17 -13.68 -16.71
CA THR A 375 17.74 -14.92 -17.25
C THR A 375 19.24 -14.81 -17.46
N GLN A 376 20.01 -15.71 -16.86
CA GLN A 376 21.46 -15.78 -17.02
C GLN A 376 21.90 -17.20 -17.35
N THR A 377 22.87 -17.31 -18.26
CA THR A 377 23.44 -18.61 -18.64
C THR A 377 24.92 -18.65 -18.30
N ARG A 378 25.35 -19.74 -17.66
CA ARG A 378 26.75 -20.12 -17.50
C ARG A 378 27.08 -21.27 -18.45
N ALA A 379 28.27 -21.24 -19.03
CA ALA A 379 28.76 -22.26 -19.95
C ALA A 379 30.14 -22.74 -19.52
N TRP A 380 30.36 -24.05 -19.57
CA TRP A 380 31.64 -24.70 -19.34
C TRP A 380 32.04 -25.51 -20.56
N THR A 381 33.34 -25.49 -20.86
CA THR A 381 33.94 -26.48 -21.77
C THR A 381 34.27 -27.72 -20.94
N VAL A 382 33.61 -28.83 -21.22
CA VAL A 382 33.93 -30.13 -20.63
C VAL A 382 34.81 -30.90 -21.59
N ASP A 383 36.01 -31.30 -21.18
CA ASP A 383 36.93 -32.10 -21.99
C ASP A 383 37.16 -33.44 -21.29
N THR A 384 36.76 -34.54 -21.92
CA THR A 384 36.89 -35.88 -21.32
C THR A 384 38.34 -36.33 -21.14
N GLY A 385 39.29 -35.71 -21.84
CA GLY A 385 40.72 -35.97 -21.70
C GLY A 385 41.38 -35.19 -20.56
N VAL A 386 40.68 -34.20 -20.00
CA VAL A 386 41.16 -33.40 -18.86
C VAL A 386 40.76 -34.09 -17.56
N ARG A 387 41.71 -34.19 -16.63
CA ARG A 387 41.46 -34.59 -15.26
C ARG A 387 41.48 -33.35 -14.38
N THR A 388 40.39 -33.13 -13.65
CA THR A 388 40.27 -31.92 -12.84
C THR A 388 40.97 -32.11 -11.50
N PRO A 389 41.74 -31.12 -10.98
CA PRO A 389 42.22 -31.17 -9.62
C PRO A 389 41.04 -31.28 -8.62
N PRO A 390 41.09 -32.21 -7.66
CA PRO A 390 40.06 -32.31 -6.65
C PRO A 390 40.08 -31.07 -5.74
N VAL A 391 38.91 -30.49 -5.48
CA VAL A 391 38.74 -29.49 -4.44
C VAL A 391 38.09 -30.17 -3.25
N THR A 392 38.90 -30.45 -2.23
CA THR A 392 38.42 -30.92 -0.93
C THR A 392 38.24 -29.71 -0.01
N ALA A 393 36.99 -29.25 0.11
CA ALA A 393 36.61 -28.28 1.13
C ALA A 393 35.93 -29.00 2.31
N PRO A 394 36.17 -28.60 3.57
CA PRO A 394 35.39 -29.08 4.70
C PRO A 394 33.90 -28.83 4.47
N LEU A 395 33.04 -29.72 4.97
CA LEU A 395 31.61 -29.54 4.84
C LEU A 395 31.16 -28.31 5.64
N THR A 396 30.67 -27.29 4.94
CA THR A 396 30.16 -26.06 5.56
C THR A 396 28.89 -25.57 4.88
N ILE A 397 28.09 -24.80 5.63
CA ILE A 397 27.02 -23.98 5.09
C ILE A 397 27.65 -22.63 4.74
N THR A 398 27.81 -22.36 3.45
CA THR A 398 28.55 -21.20 2.93
C THR A 398 27.68 -19.95 2.79
N GLY A 399 26.36 -20.12 2.80
CA GLY A 399 25.37 -19.03 2.76
C GLY A 399 24.00 -19.55 3.14
N SER A 400 23.12 -18.68 3.62
CA SER A 400 21.75 -19.07 3.98
C SER A 400 20.84 -17.85 4.12
N THR A 401 19.53 -18.06 4.17
CA THR A 401 18.59 -17.05 4.71
C THR A 401 19.08 -16.62 6.10
N ALA A 402 18.97 -15.33 6.40
CA ALA A 402 19.40 -14.78 7.68
C ALA A 402 18.62 -15.39 8.86
N THR A 403 19.22 -15.42 10.03
CA THR A 403 18.68 -16.08 11.24
C THR A 403 18.49 -15.12 12.42
N ASP A 404 18.79 -13.85 12.21
CA ASP A 404 18.66 -12.76 13.18
C ASP A 404 17.20 -12.31 13.36
N ARG A 405 16.32 -12.65 12.40
CA ARG A 405 14.88 -12.40 12.45
C ARG A 405 14.08 -13.66 12.05
N PRO A 406 12.83 -13.80 12.50
CA PRO A 406 11.94 -14.83 12.00
C PRO A 406 11.70 -14.69 10.50
N VAL A 407 11.42 -15.81 9.83
CA VAL A 407 10.95 -15.84 8.44
C VAL A 407 9.43 -16.00 8.41
N GLY A 408 8.78 -15.49 7.37
CA GLY A 408 7.34 -15.61 7.21
C GLY A 408 6.92 -17.03 6.78
N ALA A 409 5.68 -17.42 7.07
CA ALA A 409 5.16 -18.76 6.74
C ALA A 409 4.98 -19.04 5.24
N ARG A 410 5.22 -18.03 4.39
CA ARG A 410 5.18 -18.14 2.92
C ARG A 410 6.52 -17.82 2.26
N ASP A 411 7.57 -17.68 3.05
CA ASP A 411 8.90 -17.41 2.52
C ASP A 411 9.53 -18.66 1.91
N VAL A 412 10.44 -18.44 0.97
CA VAL A 412 11.42 -19.43 0.53
C VAL A 412 12.68 -19.29 1.39
N VAL A 413 13.03 -20.36 2.11
CA VAL A 413 14.24 -20.43 2.95
C VAL A 413 15.31 -21.24 2.23
N TYR A 414 16.56 -20.79 2.27
CA TYR A 414 17.65 -21.45 1.54
C TYR A 414 18.89 -21.75 2.38
N VAL A 415 19.67 -22.73 1.92
CA VAL A 415 21.07 -22.96 2.30
C VAL A 415 21.94 -23.17 1.08
N GLN A 416 23.16 -22.66 1.15
CA GLN A 416 24.25 -22.96 0.23
C GLN A 416 25.30 -23.79 0.95
N THR A 417 25.94 -24.69 0.22
CA THR A 417 26.88 -25.66 0.78
C THR A 417 28.26 -25.46 0.20
N SER A 418 29.28 -25.97 0.89
CA SER A 418 30.57 -26.29 0.28
C SER A 418 30.37 -27.08 -1.01
N GLN A 419 31.22 -26.83 -2.01
CA GLN A 419 31.09 -27.38 -3.37
C GLN A 419 32.28 -28.30 -3.70
N PRO A 420 32.37 -29.50 -3.12
CA PRO A 420 33.43 -30.44 -3.48
C PRO A 420 33.29 -30.85 -4.95
N THR A 421 34.41 -31.20 -5.57
CA THR A 421 34.42 -31.56 -7.00
C THR A 421 33.80 -32.92 -7.29
N ASP A 422 33.81 -33.84 -6.33
CA ASP A 422 33.54 -35.25 -6.56
C ASP A 422 32.23 -35.75 -5.93
N ARG A 423 31.44 -34.88 -5.32
CA ARG A 423 30.18 -35.25 -4.66
C ARG A 423 29.29 -34.04 -4.39
N VAL A 424 28.06 -34.30 -3.99
CA VAL A 424 27.06 -33.29 -3.64
C VAL A 424 26.67 -33.49 -2.18
N PRO A 425 26.92 -32.51 -1.29
CA PRO A 425 26.39 -32.56 0.06
C PRO A 425 24.87 -32.65 0.07
N ALA A 426 24.32 -33.57 0.87
CA ALA A 426 22.88 -33.76 0.97
C ALA A 426 22.28 -32.79 1.98
N VAL A 427 21.30 -31.99 1.55
CA VAL A 427 20.49 -31.14 2.41
C VAL A 427 19.21 -31.88 2.81
N ARG A 428 18.90 -31.89 4.10
CA ARG A 428 17.64 -32.43 4.63
C ARG A 428 16.99 -31.40 5.53
N TRP A 429 15.72 -31.14 5.28
CA TRP A 429 14.91 -30.20 6.06
C TRP A 429 14.12 -30.94 7.13
N SER A 430 13.99 -30.33 8.30
CA SER A 430 13.07 -30.76 9.34
C SER A 430 12.31 -29.56 9.90
N LEU A 431 11.01 -29.73 10.08
CA LEU A 431 10.11 -28.76 10.71
C LEU A 431 9.65 -29.34 12.05
N ASP A 432 9.90 -28.62 13.14
CA ASP A 432 9.60 -29.06 14.51
C ASP A 432 10.16 -30.46 14.81
N SER A 433 11.39 -30.69 14.37
CA SER A 433 12.11 -31.98 14.44
C SER A 433 11.55 -33.12 13.58
N ARG A 434 10.51 -32.88 12.78
CA ARG A 434 9.96 -33.85 11.83
C ARG A 434 10.55 -33.62 10.44
N PRO A 435 11.04 -34.67 9.74
CA PRO A 435 11.52 -34.53 8.37
C PRO A 435 10.45 -33.95 7.44
N VAL A 436 10.84 -32.98 6.62
CA VAL A 436 10.00 -32.50 5.51
C VAL A 436 10.25 -33.40 4.30
N ALA A 437 9.18 -33.78 3.60
CA ALA A 437 9.29 -34.56 2.37
C ALA A 437 10.09 -33.78 1.30
N ASP A 438 10.65 -34.51 0.34
CA ASP A 438 11.53 -33.94 -0.70
C ASP A 438 10.90 -32.70 -1.35
N ALA A 439 11.54 -31.53 -1.15
CA ALA A 439 11.01 -30.22 -1.50
C ALA A 439 11.11 -29.92 -3.01
N GLY A 440 11.69 -30.82 -3.81
CA GLY A 440 11.88 -30.62 -5.25
C GLY A 440 12.98 -29.62 -5.61
N SER A 441 13.69 -29.07 -4.62
CA SER A 441 14.94 -28.32 -4.72
C SER A 441 15.92 -28.85 -3.68
N ASP A 442 17.21 -28.93 -4.02
CA ASP A 442 18.25 -29.45 -3.14
C ASP A 442 18.76 -28.40 -2.12
N ARG A 443 18.29 -27.14 -2.22
CA ARG A 443 18.83 -26.00 -1.45
C ARG A 443 17.80 -24.99 -0.99
N ASP A 444 16.62 -24.96 -1.61
CA ASP A 444 15.53 -24.03 -1.29
C ASP A 444 14.33 -24.81 -0.73
N LEU A 445 13.62 -24.22 0.23
CA LEU A 445 12.37 -24.75 0.78
C LEU A 445 11.30 -23.67 0.76
N ASP A 446 10.25 -23.89 -0.05
CA ASP A 446 9.04 -23.08 -0.04
C ASP A 446 8.16 -23.44 1.17
N LEU A 447 8.09 -22.54 2.15
CA LEU A 447 7.27 -22.73 3.34
C LEU A 447 5.77 -22.62 3.04
N GLY A 448 5.39 -21.86 2.02
CA GLY A 448 3.99 -21.71 1.61
C GLY A 448 3.38 -23.05 1.15
N ALA A 449 4.19 -23.91 0.53
CA ALA A 449 3.79 -25.26 0.15
C ALA A 449 3.50 -26.18 1.35
N LEU A 450 4.07 -25.90 2.53
CA LEU A 450 3.92 -26.72 3.74
C LEU A 450 2.60 -26.46 4.48
N ARG A 451 1.91 -25.34 4.19
CA ARG A 451 0.62 -24.96 4.81
C ARG A 451 0.65 -25.05 6.35
N LEU A 452 1.63 -24.36 6.93
CA LEU A 452 1.87 -24.34 8.37
C LEU A 452 0.63 -23.92 9.17
N SER A 453 0.46 -24.51 10.36
CA SER A 453 -0.51 -24.05 11.34
C SER A 453 -0.12 -22.69 11.90
N ARG A 454 -1.06 -21.99 12.55
CA ARG A 454 -0.74 -20.74 13.26
C ARG A 454 0.25 -21.01 14.41
N GLY A 455 1.18 -20.08 14.61
CA GLY A 455 2.13 -20.09 15.72
C GLY A 455 3.59 -20.06 15.26
N THR A 456 4.49 -20.25 16.21
CA THR A 456 5.93 -20.29 15.93
C THR A 456 6.38 -21.72 15.62
N HIS A 457 7.12 -21.89 14.52
CA HIS A 457 7.70 -23.17 14.13
C HIS A 457 9.23 -23.09 14.07
N ARG A 458 9.90 -24.24 14.24
CA ARG A 458 11.35 -24.35 14.14
C ARG A 458 11.75 -25.12 12.89
N LEU A 459 12.39 -24.44 11.95
CA LEU A 459 12.95 -25.05 10.75
C LEU A 459 14.43 -25.32 10.94
N THR A 460 14.88 -26.52 10.58
CA THR A 460 16.31 -26.87 10.58
C THR A 460 16.70 -27.50 9.25
N ALA A 461 17.74 -26.95 8.62
CA ALA A 461 18.46 -27.59 7.53
C ALA A 461 19.65 -28.35 8.09
N ARG A 462 19.78 -29.63 7.75
CA ARG A 462 20.97 -30.44 7.99
C ARG A 462 21.65 -30.72 6.67
N VAL A 463 22.87 -30.22 6.51
CA VAL A 463 23.77 -30.54 5.41
C VAL A 463 24.66 -31.69 5.86
N SER A 464 24.83 -32.71 5.02
CA SER A 464 25.61 -33.90 5.33
C SER A 464 26.46 -34.36 4.15
N ASP A 465 27.67 -34.80 4.45
CA ASP A 465 28.56 -35.44 3.49
C ASP A 465 28.64 -36.93 3.82
N ARG A 466 28.13 -37.77 2.92
CA ARG A 466 28.12 -39.23 3.13
C ARG A 466 29.51 -39.85 3.10
N ALA A 467 30.47 -39.24 2.38
CA ALA A 467 31.80 -39.80 2.22
C ALA A 467 32.64 -39.58 3.48
N THR A 468 32.52 -38.41 4.11
CA THR A 468 33.28 -38.05 5.32
C THR A 468 32.51 -38.31 6.62
N GLY A 469 31.18 -38.41 6.56
CA GLY A 469 30.30 -38.46 7.74
C GLY A 469 30.09 -37.10 8.41
N GLU A 470 30.67 -36.02 7.87
CA GLU A 470 30.52 -34.67 8.41
C GLU A 470 29.07 -34.18 8.27
N THR A 471 28.62 -33.35 9.22
CA THR A 471 27.33 -32.68 9.15
C THR A 471 27.42 -31.24 9.64
N ALA A 472 26.67 -30.34 9.02
CA ALA A 472 26.46 -28.97 9.45
C ALA A 472 24.95 -28.69 9.54
N THR A 473 24.54 -27.82 10.45
CA THR A 473 23.12 -27.48 10.62
C THR A 473 22.89 -25.98 10.71
N ARG A 474 21.76 -25.51 10.16
CA ARG A 474 21.26 -24.15 10.33
C ARG A 474 19.80 -24.20 10.73
N THR A 475 19.36 -23.27 11.58
CA THR A 475 18.02 -23.24 12.14
C THR A 475 17.42 -21.85 12.03
N TRP A 476 16.12 -21.79 11.74
CA TRP A 476 15.31 -20.58 11.70
C TRP A 476 14.08 -20.74 12.58
N THR A 477 13.62 -19.60 13.06
CA THR A 477 12.27 -19.44 13.60
C THR A 477 11.37 -19.03 12.45
N ILE A 478 10.27 -19.76 12.24
CA ILE A 478 9.21 -19.37 11.32
C ILE A 478 8.10 -18.74 12.16
N ASP A 479 7.67 -17.56 11.76
CA ASP A 479 6.45 -16.95 12.24
C ASP A 479 5.30 -17.26 11.27
N ALA A 480 4.37 -18.10 11.73
CA ALA A 480 3.12 -18.42 11.05
C ALA A 480 1.90 -17.85 11.76
N THR A 481 2.09 -17.03 12.79
CA THR A 481 1.03 -16.19 13.29
C THR A 481 0.74 -15.09 12.26
N ARG A 482 -0.54 -14.71 12.15
CA ARG A 482 -0.95 -13.60 11.30
C ARG A 482 -1.29 -12.42 12.23
N PRO A 483 -0.98 -11.20 11.80
CA PRO A 483 -1.38 -10.02 12.54
C PRO A 483 -2.90 -9.90 12.55
N ASP A 484 -3.39 -9.14 13.51
CA ASP A 484 -4.78 -8.71 13.58
C ASP A 484 -4.86 -7.19 13.54
N VAL A 485 -6.01 -6.66 13.13
CA VAL A 485 -6.28 -5.22 13.14
C VAL A 485 -7.61 -4.98 13.79
N GLU A 486 -7.66 -4.02 14.71
CA GLU A 486 -8.89 -3.53 15.31
C GLU A 486 -9.28 -2.19 14.68
N SER A 487 -10.57 -2.00 14.46
CA SER A 487 -11.13 -0.73 13.99
C SER A 487 -11.80 0.03 15.13
N ALA A 488 -11.48 1.32 15.28
CA ALA A 488 -12.16 2.26 16.15
C ALA A 488 -12.96 3.26 15.30
N LEU A 489 -14.29 3.22 15.37
CA LEU A 489 -15.16 4.09 14.57
C LEU A 489 -15.73 5.24 15.42
N SER A 490 -16.00 6.38 14.79
CA SER A 490 -16.82 7.43 15.41
C SER A 490 -18.21 6.90 15.79
N GLU A 491 -18.89 7.57 16.73
CA GLU A 491 -20.21 7.14 17.20
C GLU A 491 -21.24 7.09 16.04
N PRO A 492 -21.85 5.92 15.76
CA PRO A 492 -22.88 5.79 14.74
C PRO A 492 -24.25 6.21 15.29
N LEU A 493 -25.14 6.63 14.40
CA LEU A 493 -26.54 6.86 14.74
C LEU A 493 -27.27 5.55 15.10
N LEU A 494 -26.97 4.49 14.34
CA LEU A 494 -27.58 3.18 14.52
C LEU A 494 -26.56 2.09 14.21
N THR A 495 -26.54 1.04 15.03
CA THR A 495 -25.74 -0.17 14.81
C THR A 495 -26.67 -1.34 14.53
N LEU A 496 -26.45 -2.02 13.41
CA LEU A 496 -27.24 -3.14 12.93
C LEU A 496 -26.37 -4.39 12.86
N THR A 497 -26.69 -5.37 13.70
CA THR A 497 -26.00 -6.66 13.74
C THR A 497 -26.93 -7.75 13.24
N ARG A 498 -26.50 -8.48 12.22
CA ARG A 498 -27.24 -9.62 11.65
C ARG A 498 -26.32 -10.85 11.64
N PRO A 499 -26.79 -12.03 12.05
CA PRO A 499 -25.98 -13.24 12.04
C PRO A 499 -25.36 -13.51 10.65
N GLY A 500 -24.05 -13.74 10.59
CA GLY A 500 -23.33 -14.07 9.36
C GLY A 500 -23.15 -12.91 8.36
N ARG A 501 -23.45 -11.66 8.76
CA ARG A 501 -23.21 -10.46 7.95
C ARG A 501 -22.29 -9.48 8.69
N PRO A 502 -21.51 -8.66 7.98
CA PRO A 502 -20.79 -7.54 8.59
C PRO A 502 -21.75 -6.64 9.38
N THR A 503 -21.29 -6.12 10.53
CA THR A 503 -22.02 -5.10 11.28
C THR A 503 -22.17 -3.85 10.41
N GLU A 504 -23.36 -3.27 10.42
CA GLU A 504 -23.69 -2.07 9.67
C GLU A 504 -23.89 -0.89 10.62
N TYR A 505 -23.25 0.23 10.29
CA TYR A 505 -23.25 1.46 11.06
C TYR A 505 -23.87 2.57 10.21
N VAL A 506 -24.93 3.19 10.70
CA VAL A 506 -25.57 4.32 10.01
C VAL A 506 -24.99 5.62 10.56
N TYR A 507 -24.57 6.53 9.68
CA TYR A 507 -24.01 7.83 10.05
C TYR A 507 -24.80 8.97 9.42
N ASN A 508 -25.08 10.00 10.22
CA ASN A 508 -25.73 11.24 9.77
C ASN A 508 -24.68 12.30 9.43
N GLY A 509 -24.00 12.12 8.30
CA GLY A 509 -22.81 12.90 7.94
C GLY A 509 -21.50 12.12 8.16
N PRO A 510 -20.34 12.80 8.01
CA PRO A 510 -19.02 12.17 8.02
C PRO A 510 -18.77 11.23 9.20
N PHE A 511 -17.95 10.21 8.99
CA PHE A 511 -17.51 9.30 10.04
C PHE A 511 -15.99 9.12 9.99
N THR A 512 -15.40 8.71 11.12
CA THR A 512 -13.97 8.44 11.21
C THR A 512 -13.70 6.98 11.51
N MET A 513 -12.52 6.50 11.06
CA MET A 513 -12.01 5.17 11.35
C MET A 513 -10.54 5.25 11.76
N GLY A 514 -10.24 4.80 12.96
CA GLY A 514 -8.90 4.45 13.40
C GLY A 514 -8.64 2.96 13.16
N LEU A 515 -7.44 2.61 12.69
CA LEU A 515 -6.97 1.22 12.63
C LEU A 515 -5.76 1.05 13.54
N THR A 516 -5.74 -0.03 14.32
CA THR A 516 -4.60 -0.40 15.18
C THR A 516 -4.25 -1.85 14.92
N GLY A 517 -3.04 -2.07 14.39
CA GLY A 517 -2.51 -3.40 14.15
C GLY A 517 -1.84 -3.98 15.39
N THR A 518 -2.04 -5.28 15.61
CA THR A 518 -1.42 -6.05 16.70
C THR A 518 -0.86 -7.36 16.15
N ASP A 519 0.21 -7.83 16.77
CA ASP A 519 0.86 -9.08 16.41
C ASP A 519 1.50 -9.73 17.65
N ASP A 520 1.82 -11.03 17.58
CA ASP A 520 2.52 -11.72 18.66
C ASP A 520 4.06 -11.61 18.56
N SER A 521 4.56 -10.99 17.49
CA SER A 521 5.97 -10.73 17.27
C SER A 521 6.33 -9.24 17.47
N ALA A 522 7.62 -8.95 17.61
CA ALA A 522 8.11 -7.58 17.63
C ALA A 522 8.16 -7.01 16.22
N GLY A 523 7.58 -5.83 16.02
CA GLY A 523 7.61 -5.13 14.74
C GLY A 523 6.34 -4.31 14.53
N GLN A 524 6.36 -3.47 13.50
CA GLN A 524 5.20 -2.70 13.11
C GLN A 524 4.24 -3.56 12.26
N VAL A 525 2.95 -3.48 12.57
CA VAL A 525 1.89 -3.98 11.68
C VAL A 525 1.42 -2.84 10.77
N THR A 526 1.64 -2.99 9.46
CA THR A 526 1.11 -2.09 8.44
C THR A 526 -0.36 -2.41 8.23
N SER A 527 -1.24 -1.50 8.65
CA SER A 527 -2.68 -1.64 8.44
C SER A 527 -3.09 -1.11 7.07
N GLU A 528 -4.06 -1.75 6.44
CA GLU A 528 -4.63 -1.30 5.17
C GLU A 528 -6.15 -1.55 5.14
N PHE A 529 -6.84 -0.78 4.30
CA PHE A 529 -8.28 -0.91 4.09
C PHE A 529 -8.65 -0.76 2.63
N ARG A 530 -9.84 -1.19 2.24
CA ARG A 530 -10.41 -0.93 0.91
C ARG A 530 -11.89 -0.60 1.01
N LEU A 531 -12.33 0.23 0.08
CA LEU A 531 -13.71 0.68 -0.03
C LEU A 531 -14.40 -0.09 -1.17
N ASP A 532 -15.56 -0.68 -0.90
CA ASP A 532 -16.45 -1.30 -1.90
C ASP A 532 -15.76 -2.31 -2.85
N GLY A 533 -14.76 -3.03 -2.33
CA GLY A 533 -14.01 -4.03 -3.08
C GLY A 533 -12.97 -3.46 -4.05
N ASP A 534 -12.68 -2.16 -3.96
CA ASP A 534 -11.62 -1.48 -4.70
C ASP A 534 -10.22 -1.91 -4.21
N GLY A 535 -9.18 -1.19 -4.64
CA GLY A 535 -7.80 -1.44 -4.23
C GLY A 535 -7.57 -1.31 -2.73
N TRP A 536 -6.62 -2.10 -2.22
CA TRP A 536 -6.11 -1.92 -0.86
C TRP A 536 -5.34 -0.61 -0.76
N HIS A 537 -5.60 0.13 0.31
CA HIS A 537 -5.07 1.43 0.63
C HIS A 537 -4.41 1.40 2.00
N ASN A 538 -3.12 1.74 2.06
CA ASN A 538 -2.36 1.78 3.30
C ASN A 538 -2.97 2.82 4.26
N TYR A 539 -3.21 2.40 5.50
CA TYR A 539 -3.72 3.28 6.53
C TYR A 539 -2.56 4.06 7.18
N TYR A 540 -2.70 5.38 7.19
CA TYR A 540 -1.69 6.30 7.73
C TYR A 540 -2.28 7.31 8.73
N GLY A 541 -3.51 7.07 9.23
CA GLY A 541 -4.26 8.07 10.01
C GLY A 541 -4.82 9.16 9.10
N TRP A 542 -4.51 10.43 9.40
CA TRP A 542 -4.92 11.57 8.58
C TRP A 542 -3.71 12.28 7.95
N PRO A 543 -3.78 12.82 6.72
CA PRO A 543 -2.60 13.36 6.01
C PRO A 543 -1.82 14.46 6.77
N THR A 544 -2.50 15.24 7.62
CA THR A 544 -1.89 16.30 8.43
C THR A 544 -1.61 15.89 9.88
N ASP A 545 -2.06 14.71 10.31
CA ASP A 545 -1.81 14.15 11.65
C ASP A 545 -1.99 12.63 11.63
N ALA A 546 -0.87 11.91 11.69
CA ALA A 546 -0.85 10.44 11.65
C ALA A 546 -1.62 9.78 12.82
N ARG A 547 -1.87 10.51 13.91
CA ARG A 547 -2.63 10.01 15.07
C ARG A 547 -4.13 10.24 14.94
N SER A 548 -4.54 11.13 14.05
CA SER A 548 -5.96 11.37 13.79
C SER A 548 -6.54 10.22 12.96
N PRO A 549 -7.77 9.77 13.25
CA PRO A 549 -8.41 8.72 12.48
C PRO A 549 -8.71 9.20 11.06
N PHE A 550 -8.82 8.27 10.13
CA PHE A 550 -9.14 8.56 8.73
C PHE A 550 -10.59 9.04 8.62
N LEU A 551 -10.82 10.19 8.00
CA LEU A 551 -12.15 10.81 7.86
C LEU A 551 -12.76 10.45 6.50
N PHE A 552 -13.98 9.89 6.53
CA PHE A 552 -14.78 9.61 5.34
C PHE A 552 -15.91 10.63 5.20
N THR A 553 -16.07 11.18 4.01
CA THR A 553 -17.16 12.11 3.68
C THR A 553 -17.78 11.75 2.33
N ALA A 554 -18.99 12.23 2.08
CA ALA A 554 -19.72 11.91 0.85
C ALA A 554 -18.98 12.35 -0.43
N THR A 555 -18.15 13.41 -0.36
CA THR A 555 -17.42 13.96 -1.53
C THR A 555 -15.91 14.04 -1.30
N GLY A 556 -15.42 13.47 -0.21
CA GLY A 556 -14.04 13.64 0.25
C GLY A 556 -13.77 15.01 0.86
N THR A 557 -12.64 15.11 1.54
CA THR A 557 -12.14 16.32 2.20
C THR A 557 -10.94 16.84 1.43
N ASP A 558 -10.95 18.11 1.06
CA ASP A 558 -9.80 18.79 0.49
C ASP A 558 -8.78 19.11 1.58
N VAL A 559 -7.56 18.61 1.41
CA VAL A 559 -6.41 18.91 2.25
C VAL A 559 -5.28 19.33 1.32
N ASP A 560 -4.95 20.62 1.34
CA ASP A 560 -3.97 21.25 0.48
C ASP A 560 -4.15 20.95 -1.02
N GLY A 561 -5.38 21.02 -1.52
CA GLY A 561 -5.69 20.78 -2.93
C GLY A 561 -5.62 19.31 -3.32
N LEU A 562 -5.74 18.38 -2.37
CA LEU A 562 -5.86 16.94 -2.57
C LEU A 562 -7.09 16.41 -1.84
N VAL A 563 -7.80 15.45 -2.44
CA VAL A 563 -9.04 14.93 -1.88
C VAL A 563 -8.82 13.58 -1.22
N TYR A 564 -9.18 13.47 0.05
CA TYR A 564 -9.08 12.25 0.85
C TYR A 564 -10.44 11.79 1.38
N GLY A 565 -10.61 10.47 1.55
CA GLY A 565 -11.79 9.89 2.18
C GLY A 565 -13.10 10.13 1.44
N ASN A 566 -13.03 10.19 0.12
CA ASN A 566 -14.20 10.31 -0.73
C ASN A 566 -14.95 8.98 -0.82
N LEU A 567 -16.22 8.97 -0.39
CA LEU A 567 -17.16 7.86 -0.61
C LEU A 567 -17.92 7.99 -1.94
N GLY A 568 -17.84 9.15 -2.58
CA GLY A 568 -18.56 9.46 -3.81
C GLY A 568 -17.95 8.87 -5.06
N SER A 569 -18.37 9.41 -6.21
CA SER A 569 -17.82 9.00 -7.49
C SER A 569 -16.30 9.24 -7.54
N GLY A 570 -15.56 8.26 -8.08
CA GLY A 570 -14.11 8.37 -8.27
C GLY A 570 -13.25 7.58 -7.28
N GLY A 571 -13.82 7.11 -6.17
CA GLY A 571 -13.12 6.32 -5.15
C GLY A 571 -12.40 7.15 -4.10
N LEU A 572 -11.66 6.48 -3.20
CA LEU A 572 -11.04 7.07 -1.99
C LEU A 572 -10.13 8.26 -2.26
N SER A 573 -9.32 8.17 -3.31
CA SER A 573 -8.40 9.21 -3.77
C SER A 573 -8.74 9.60 -5.20
N VAL A 574 -9.48 10.70 -5.33
CA VAL A 574 -9.93 11.24 -6.62
C VAL A 574 -9.17 12.52 -6.94
N SER A 575 -9.00 12.82 -8.23
CA SER A 575 -8.45 14.10 -8.65
C SER A 575 -9.27 15.24 -8.03
N PRO A 576 -8.63 16.26 -7.44
CA PRO A 576 -9.32 17.39 -6.81
C PRO A 576 -10.18 18.20 -7.79
N PHE A 577 -9.88 18.09 -9.09
CA PHE A 577 -10.57 18.79 -10.17
C PHE A 577 -11.71 17.99 -10.79
N ALA A 578 -11.84 16.70 -10.44
CA ALA A 578 -12.91 15.88 -10.96
C ALA A 578 -14.25 16.30 -10.34
N GLU A 579 -15.31 16.28 -11.16
CA GLU A 579 -16.67 16.36 -10.64
C GLU A 579 -16.97 15.16 -9.76
N ARG A 580 -17.57 15.41 -8.59
CA ARG A 580 -17.85 14.41 -7.57
C ARG A 580 -19.32 14.40 -7.23
N SER A 581 -19.97 13.27 -7.52
CA SER A 581 -21.30 12.99 -6.98
C SER A 581 -21.17 12.46 -5.55
N PRO A 582 -21.95 12.97 -4.58
CA PRO A 582 -21.91 12.49 -3.21
C PRO A 582 -22.19 10.99 -3.08
N GLY A 583 -21.34 10.28 -2.34
CA GLY A 583 -21.50 8.88 -1.95
C GLY A 583 -22.36 8.73 -0.71
N TYR A 584 -23.65 9.07 -0.82
CA TYR A 584 -24.64 8.68 0.18
C TYR A 584 -25.10 7.25 -0.08
N GLY A 585 -25.46 6.55 0.99
CA GLY A 585 -25.86 5.15 0.93
C GLY A 585 -24.83 4.24 1.56
N ARG A 586 -24.87 2.97 1.15
CA ARG A 586 -24.20 1.86 1.81
C ARG A 586 -22.84 1.59 1.20
N HIS A 587 -21.80 1.62 2.03
CA HIS A 587 -20.41 1.34 1.68
C HIS A 587 -19.88 0.17 2.50
N THR A 588 -19.14 -0.75 1.88
CA THR A 588 -18.44 -1.83 2.57
C THR A 588 -16.98 -1.45 2.75
N ILE A 589 -16.51 -1.45 3.99
CA ILE A 589 -15.11 -1.20 4.32
C ILE A 589 -14.52 -2.53 4.79
N GLU A 590 -13.49 -2.98 4.11
CA GLU A 590 -12.68 -4.12 4.52
C GLU A 590 -11.33 -3.62 5.01
N TYR A 591 -10.77 -4.25 6.04
CA TYR A 591 -9.49 -3.86 6.63
C TYR A 591 -8.69 -5.09 7.09
N ARG A 592 -7.36 -5.00 7.04
CA ARG A 592 -6.44 -6.06 7.47
C ARG A 592 -5.06 -5.49 7.79
N GLY A 593 -4.18 -6.34 8.34
CA GLY A 593 -2.80 -5.99 8.66
C GLY A 593 -1.77 -6.84 7.92
N ILE A 594 -0.56 -6.31 7.79
CA ILE A 594 0.64 -7.00 7.31
C ILE A 594 1.72 -6.83 8.39
N ASP A 595 2.28 -7.93 8.89
CA ASP A 595 3.33 -7.88 9.92
C ASP A 595 4.71 -7.61 9.31
N ALA A 596 5.72 -7.48 10.19
CA ALA A 596 7.09 -7.16 9.79
C ALA A 596 7.77 -8.26 8.95
N VAL A 597 7.35 -9.53 9.07
CA VAL A 597 7.88 -10.63 8.26
C VAL A 597 7.11 -10.82 6.95
N GLY A 598 5.95 -10.18 6.82
CA GLY A 598 5.14 -10.10 5.62
C GLY A 598 3.91 -11.03 5.61
N ASN A 599 3.53 -11.64 6.74
CA ASN A 599 2.27 -12.37 6.81
C ASN A 599 1.09 -11.39 6.73
N ILE A 600 0.06 -11.80 6.00
CA ILE A 600 -1.14 -10.99 5.77
C ILE A 600 -2.28 -11.54 6.64
N GLY A 601 -2.83 -10.67 7.48
CA GLY A 601 -3.99 -10.92 8.33
C GLY A 601 -5.25 -11.28 7.55
N ALA A 602 -6.22 -11.88 8.24
CA ALA A 602 -7.56 -12.03 7.67
C ALA A 602 -8.20 -10.65 7.50
N ALA A 603 -8.98 -10.46 6.43
CA ALA A 603 -9.73 -9.23 6.26
C ALA A 603 -10.98 -9.26 7.14
N HIS A 604 -11.13 -8.24 7.96
CA HIS A 604 -12.39 -7.91 8.63
C HIS A 604 -13.20 -6.98 7.76
N ALA A 605 -14.49 -6.87 8.04
CA ALA A 605 -15.38 -5.98 7.30
C ALA A 605 -16.45 -5.37 8.19
N PHE A 606 -16.79 -4.11 7.92
CA PHE A 606 -18.02 -3.48 8.37
C PHE A 606 -18.69 -2.76 7.20
N VAL A 607 -19.94 -2.35 7.41
CA VAL A 607 -20.70 -1.55 6.46
C VAL A 607 -20.95 -0.19 7.08
N ALA A 608 -20.69 0.88 6.34
CA ALA A 608 -21.07 2.24 6.71
C ALA A 608 -22.19 2.71 5.76
N THR A 609 -23.35 3.04 6.32
CA THR A 609 -24.44 3.66 5.58
C THR A 609 -24.48 5.15 5.89
N LEU A 610 -24.07 5.97 4.92
CA LEU A 610 -23.99 7.41 5.06
C LEU A 610 -25.28 8.08 4.56
N ILE A 611 -25.95 8.84 5.41
CA ILE A 611 -27.09 9.68 5.02
C ILE A 611 -26.68 11.17 4.98
N PRO A 612 -27.40 12.02 4.24
CA PRO A 612 -27.12 13.46 4.20
C PRO A 612 -27.06 14.07 5.60
N PRO A 613 -26.05 14.91 5.89
CA PRO A 613 -25.92 15.55 7.20
C PRO A 613 -27.09 16.49 7.49
N PRO A 614 -27.38 16.76 8.78
CA PRO A 614 -28.44 17.68 9.14
C PRO A 614 -28.15 19.10 8.63
N PRO A 615 -29.18 19.85 8.21
CA PRO A 615 -29.00 21.23 7.82
C PRO A 615 -28.49 22.05 9.02
N ALA A 616 -27.63 23.04 8.74
CA ALA A 616 -27.03 23.87 9.78
C ALA A 616 -28.10 24.62 10.59
N CYS A 617 -28.02 24.52 11.92
CA CYS A 617 -28.98 25.12 12.83
C CYS A 617 -28.92 26.67 12.77
N THR A 618 -30.05 27.33 12.53
CA THR A 618 -30.17 28.79 12.70
C THR A 618 -30.67 29.16 14.10
N ARG A 619 -31.32 28.21 14.78
CA ARG A 619 -31.76 28.33 16.17
C ARG A 619 -31.57 26.99 16.86
N VAL A 620 -30.92 26.99 18.01
CA VAL A 620 -30.76 25.78 18.85
C VAL A 620 -31.59 25.93 20.12
N VAL A 621 -32.33 24.90 20.46
CA VAL A 621 -33.07 24.75 21.72
C VAL A 621 -32.49 23.53 22.43
N THR A 622 -32.01 23.75 23.66
CA THR A 622 -31.48 22.72 24.56
C THR A 622 -32.25 22.75 25.88
N GLY A 623 -32.20 21.66 26.64
CA GLY A 623 -32.87 21.59 27.94
C GLY A 623 -34.40 21.74 27.84
N ARG A 624 -35.04 22.32 28.84
CA ARG A 624 -36.51 22.36 28.92
C ARG A 624 -37.09 23.58 28.19
N HIS A 625 -38.02 23.33 27.27
CA HIS A 625 -38.89 24.35 26.66
C HIS A 625 -40.33 24.17 27.16
N ALA A 626 -40.87 25.19 27.82
CA ALA A 626 -42.24 25.18 28.33
C ALA A 626 -43.26 25.54 27.25
N GLY A 627 -44.26 24.68 27.04
CA GLY A 627 -45.34 24.94 26.10
C GLY A 627 -44.99 24.66 24.62
N PRO A 628 -45.84 25.11 23.67
CA PRO A 628 -45.66 24.83 22.26
C PRO A 628 -44.43 25.53 21.67
N LEU A 629 -43.86 24.94 20.63
CA LEU A 629 -42.70 25.47 19.90
C LEU A 629 -43.04 25.64 18.42
N LEU A 630 -42.71 26.81 17.88
CA LEU A 630 -42.89 27.14 16.46
C LEU A 630 -41.53 27.25 15.77
N ALA A 631 -41.26 26.37 14.82
CA ALA A 631 -40.19 26.50 13.84
C ALA A 631 -40.71 27.34 12.66
N GLY A 632 -40.52 28.66 12.77
CA GLY A 632 -41.17 29.63 11.87
C GLY A 632 -40.42 29.94 10.58
N ALA A 633 -39.09 29.86 10.60
CA ALA A 633 -38.17 30.07 9.48
C ALA A 633 -36.80 29.49 9.83
N GLY A 634 -35.94 29.29 8.83
CA GLY A 634 -34.62 28.69 9.03
C GLY A 634 -34.69 27.28 9.61
N VAL A 635 -33.65 26.86 10.32
CA VAL A 635 -33.52 25.52 10.90
C VAL A 635 -33.59 25.61 12.42
N THR A 636 -34.67 25.08 13.01
CA THR A 636 -34.79 24.93 14.46
C THR A 636 -34.26 23.57 14.87
N CYS A 637 -33.20 23.54 15.68
CA CYS A 637 -32.61 22.32 16.20
C CYS A 637 -32.99 22.10 17.65
N LEU A 638 -33.54 20.94 17.97
CA LEU A 638 -33.72 20.44 19.33
C LEU A 638 -32.55 19.51 19.63
N ARG A 639 -31.71 19.85 20.61
CA ARG A 639 -30.54 19.07 21.01
C ARG A 639 -30.67 18.75 22.48
N GLU A 640 -30.85 17.48 22.84
CA GLU A 640 -31.09 17.08 24.23
C GLU A 640 -32.22 17.90 24.91
N ALA A 641 -33.24 18.27 24.14
CA ALA A 641 -34.29 19.17 24.60
C ALA A 641 -35.54 18.40 25.05
N THR A 642 -36.30 19.00 25.95
CA THR A 642 -37.62 18.53 26.37
C THR A 642 -38.64 19.62 26.13
N VAL A 643 -39.47 19.47 25.10
CA VAL A 643 -40.55 20.39 24.74
C VAL A 643 -41.85 19.90 25.38
N SER A 644 -42.42 20.69 26.29
CA SER A 644 -43.68 20.36 26.99
C SER A 644 -44.91 20.92 26.27
N GLY A 645 -44.98 20.68 24.97
CA GLY A 645 -46.07 21.09 24.09
C GLY A 645 -45.84 20.65 22.65
N GLY A 646 -46.82 20.91 21.79
CA GLY A 646 -46.72 20.58 20.36
C GLY A 646 -45.66 21.40 19.63
N VAL A 647 -45.07 20.81 18.59
CA VAL A 647 -44.13 21.47 17.68
C VAL A 647 -44.80 21.68 16.32
N ILE A 648 -44.74 22.90 15.80
CA ILE A 648 -45.25 23.24 14.47
C ILE A 648 -44.08 23.73 13.61
N VAL A 649 -43.91 23.14 12.43
CA VAL A 649 -42.92 23.55 11.42
C VAL A 649 -43.66 24.23 10.27
N ARG A 650 -43.35 25.50 10.02
CA ARG A 650 -43.97 26.27 8.94
C ARG A 650 -43.38 25.90 7.57
N PRO A 651 -44.08 26.19 6.46
CA PRO A 651 -43.55 26.04 5.12
C PRO A 651 -42.18 26.74 4.96
N GLY A 652 -41.22 26.07 4.33
CA GLY A 652 -39.86 26.56 4.11
C GLY A 652 -38.94 26.53 5.35
N ALA A 653 -39.46 26.28 6.55
CA ALA A 653 -38.65 26.05 7.74
C ALA A 653 -38.21 24.59 7.85
N SER A 654 -37.20 24.32 8.68
CA SER A 654 -36.72 22.98 8.99
C SER A 654 -36.71 22.70 10.49
N LEU A 655 -36.85 21.43 10.84
CA LEU A 655 -36.72 20.93 12.21
C LEU A 655 -35.70 19.80 12.25
N VAL A 656 -34.71 19.89 13.13
CA VAL A 656 -33.78 18.79 13.43
C VAL A 656 -33.89 18.48 14.92
N ALA A 657 -34.48 17.34 15.28
CA ALA A 657 -34.57 16.90 16.66
C ALA A 657 -33.61 15.73 16.90
N GLU A 658 -32.64 15.92 17.77
CA GLU A 658 -31.66 14.93 18.16
C GLU A 658 -31.69 14.69 19.67
N ARG A 659 -31.79 13.42 20.08
CA ARG A 659 -31.81 12.99 21.49
C ARG A 659 -32.79 13.81 22.34
N SER A 660 -33.90 14.22 21.74
CA SER A 660 -34.87 15.16 22.31
C SER A 660 -36.23 14.50 22.56
N SER A 661 -37.06 15.12 23.39
CA SER A 661 -38.42 14.67 23.67
C SER A 661 -39.44 15.80 23.42
N ILE A 662 -40.54 15.44 22.76
CA ILE A 662 -41.66 16.33 22.47
C ILE A 662 -42.90 15.72 23.14
N ALA A 663 -43.41 16.37 24.19
CA ALA A 663 -44.66 16.01 24.85
C ALA A 663 -45.83 16.74 24.20
N GLY A 664 -46.18 16.30 22.98
CA GLY A 664 -47.22 16.89 22.15
C GLY A 664 -47.14 16.39 20.71
N SER A 665 -48.03 16.89 19.84
CA SER A 665 -47.98 16.58 18.41
C SER A 665 -46.87 17.33 17.70
N LEU A 666 -46.25 16.69 16.70
CA LEU A 666 -45.38 17.35 15.73
C LEU A 666 -46.10 17.46 14.39
N VAL A 667 -46.29 18.69 13.90
CA VAL A 667 -46.96 18.95 12.63
C VAL A 667 -46.05 19.77 11.73
N SER A 668 -45.90 19.33 10.48
CA SER A 668 -45.16 20.02 9.44
C SER A 668 -45.96 20.04 8.14
N THR A 669 -45.96 21.19 7.46
CA THR A 669 -46.54 21.33 6.13
C THR A 669 -45.60 22.17 5.27
N GLY A 670 -45.07 21.59 4.20
CA GLY A 670 -44.15 22.29 3.27
C GLY A 670 -42.79 22.63 3.87
N ALA A 671 -42.36 21.94 4.93
CA ALA A 671 -41.03 22.15 5.51
C ALA A 671 -39.93 21.79 4.51
N THR A 672 -38.79 22.47 4.60
CA THR A 672 -37.63 22.15 3.77
C THR A 672 -37.06 20.79 4.19
N ALA A 673 -36.70 20.63 5.46
CA ALA A 673 -36.23 19.36 6.01
C ALA A 673 -36.85 19.06 7.39
N VAL A 674 -37.10 17.78 7.68
CA VAL A 674 -37.50 17.33 9.02
C VAL A 674 -36.67 16.10 9.40
N GLU A 675 -35.96 16.20 10.51
CA GLU A 675 -35.17 15.11 11.06
C GLU A 675 -35.57 14.78 12.49
N LEU A 676 -35.87 13.51 12.76
CA LEU A 676 -36.13 12.96 14.08
C LEU A 676 -35.12 11.83 14.33
N VAL A 677 -34.10 12.13 15.13
CA VAL A 677 -32.92 11.30 15.33
C VAL A 677 -32.84 10.95 16.81
N ASN A 678 -32.97 9.67 17.16
CA ASN A 678 -32.98 9.19 18.55
C ASN A 678 -33.89 10.01 19.49
N SER A 679 -35.03 10.49 18.95
CA SER A 679 -35.92 11.42 19.63
C SER A 679 -37.31 10.83 19.85
N GLY A 680 -37.97 11.25 20.93
CA GLY A 680 -39.31 10.80 21.30
C GLY A 680 -40.38 11.84 21.02
N VAL A 681 -41.51 11.41 20.45
CA VAL A 681 -42.73 12.22 20.32
C VAL A 681 -43.87 11.51 21.01
N GLN A 682 -44.36 12.08 22.11
CA GLN A 682 -45.52 11.61 22.86
C GLN A 682 -46.80 12.23 22.27
N GLY A 683 -47.12 11.85 21.03
CA GLY A 683 -48.22 12.42 20.27
C GLY A 683 -48.22 11.96 18.82
N ALA A 684 -49.15 12.51 18.02
CA ALA A 684 -49.17 12.30 16.58
C ALA A 684 -48.06 13.08 15.87
N VAL A 685 -47.48 12.48 14.84
CA VAL A 685 -46.50 13.13 13.95
C VAL A 685 -47.09 13.16 12.54
N THR A 686 -47.33 14.35 12.02
CA THR A 686 -47.89 14.56 10.68
C THR A 686 -46.94 15.43 9.86
N LEU A 687 -46.29 14.82 8.87
CA LEU A 687 -45.29 15.47 8.02
C LEU A 687 -45.81 15.48 6.59
N THR A 688 -46.18 16.67 6.10
CA THR A 688 -46.81 16.84 4.80
C THR A 688 -45.94 17.69 3.88
N GLY A 689 -45.65 17.21 2.68
CA GLY A 689 -45.03 18.02 1.63
C GLY A 689 -43.60 18.45 1.90
N THR A 690 -42.79 17.66 2.61
CA THR A 690 -41.36 17.97 2.81
C THR A 690 -40.63 18.03 1.47
N THR A 691 -39.87 19.10 1.23
CA THR A 691 -39.34 19.42 -0.11
C THR A 691 -37.90 19.02 -0.36
N ASP A 692 -37.07 18.88 0.67
CA ASP A 692 -35.66 18.48 0.54
C ASP A 692 -35.47 17.02 1.01
N HIS A 693 -35.35 16.80 2.33
CA HIS A 693 -35.22 15.46 2.91
C HIS A 693 -36.00 15.28 4.22
N LEU A 694 -36.37 14.03 4.47
CA LEU A 694 -37.11 13.59 5.64
C LEU A 694 -36.40 12.38 6.25
N THR A 695 -35.93 12.51 7.49
CA THR A 695 -35.17 11.47 8.19
C THR A 695 -35.82 11.16 9.54
N VAL A 696 -36.23 9.91 9.75
CA VAL A 696 -36.75 9.42 11.03
C VAL A 696 -35.98 8.17 11.39
N VAL A 697 -35.02 8.30 12.32
CA VAL A 697 -34.10 7.22 12.66
C VAL A 697 -34.01 7.07 14.18
N GLY A 698 -34.22 5.84 14.67
CA GLY A 698 -34.20 5.56 16.11
C GLY A 698 -35.27 6.29 16.91
N ALA A 699 -36.29 6.85 16.24
CA ALA A 699 -37.31 7.67 16.88
C ALA A 699 -38.36 6.82 17.58
N ARG A 700 -38.97 7.36 18.64
CA ARG A 700 -40.13 6.74 19.32
C ARG A 700 -41.34 7.65 19.21
N VAL A 701 -42.33 7.25 18.42
CA VAL A 701 -43.58 8.00 18.24
C VAL A 701 -44.71 7.19 18.85
N THR A 702 -45.32 7.68 19.92
CA THR A 702 -46.40 6.94 20.61
C THR A 702 -47.72 6.97 19.82
N GLY A 703 -47.95 8.02 19.04
CA GLY A 703 -49.13 8.20 18.19
C GLY A 703 -48.93 7.75 16.73
N PRO A 704 -49.85 8.12 15.83
CA PRO A 704 -49.69 7.86 14.40
C PRO A 704 -48.54 8.69 13.81
N LEU A 705 -47.73 8.06 12.96
CA LEU A 705 -46.78 8.71 12.06
C LEU A 705 -47.35 8.75 10.65
N VAL A 706 -47.65 9.95 10.16
CA VAL A 706 -48.21 10.20 8.83
C VAL A 706 -47.16 10.91 7.98
N LEU A 707 -46.74 10.25 6.89
CA LEU A 707 -45.83 10.80 5.89
C LEU A 707 -46.62 11.03 4.59
N ALA A 708 -47.01 12.28 4.33
CA ALA A 708 -47.88 12.63 3.21
C ALA A 708 -47.16 13.50 2.17
N GLY A 709 -46.96 12.99 0.96
CA GLY A 709 -46.43 13.78 -0.14
C GLY A 709 -45.03 14.34 0.07
N ALA A 710 -44.18 13.69 0.88
CA ALA A 710 -42.74 13.97 0.91
C ALA A 710 -42.20 13.72 -0.51
N GLY A 711 -41.93 14.82 -1.22
CA GLY A 711 -41.74 14.85 -2.66
C GLY A 711 -40.42 15.50 -3.08
N GLY A 712 -39.46 15.56 -2.15
CA GLY A 712 -38.11 15.98 -2.44
C GLY A 712 -37.37 15.03 -3.38
N VAL A 713 -36.12 15.37 -3.69
CA VAL A 713 -35.27 14.66 -4.67
C VAL A 713 -34.88 13.25 -4.17
N THR A 714 -35.00 12.98 -2.85
CA THR A 714 -34.59 11.73 -2.20
C THR A 714 -35.76 11.03 -1.49
N ALA A 715 -35.66 9.69 -1.36
CA ALA A 715 -36.65 8.92 -0.62
C ALA A 715 -36.58 9.21 0.89
N PRO A 716 -37.72 9.34 1.60
CA PRO A 716 -37.70 9.48 3.06
C PRO A 716 -36.97 8.33 3.74
N ILE A 717 -36.21 8.61 4.79
CA ILE A 717 -35.56 7.58 5.61
C ILE A 717 -36.43 7.32 6.84
N LEU A 718 -36.84 6.07 7.04
CA LEU A 718 -37.58 5.62 8.22
C LEU A 718 -36.95 4.31 8.75
N ALA A 719 -35.97 4.43 9.64
CA ALA A 719 -35.11 3.33 10.05
C ALA A 719 -35.10 3.15 11.58
N GLY A 720 -35.08 1.90 12.06
CA GLY A 720 -34.86 1.54 13.47
C GLY A 720 -35.80 2.20 14.47
N SER A 721 -36.96 2.68 14.02
CA SER A 721 -37.87 3.50 14.82
C SER A 721 -38.99 2.64 15.43
N GLN A 722 -39.70 3.18 16.42
CA GLN A 722 -40.89 2.57 17.00
C GLN A 722 -42.06 3.53 16.87
N VAL A 723 -43.15 3.11 16.22
CA VAL A 723 -44.28 3.98 15.93
C VAL A 723 -45.62 3.32 16.29
N GLY A 724 -46.59 4.14 16.71
CA GLY A 724 -47.94 3.68 17.04
C GLY A 724 -48.65 3.08 15.82
N SER A 725 -48.79 3.85 14.74
CA SER A 725 -49.29 3.39 13.44
C SER A 725 -48.57 4.17 12.33
N LEU A 726 -48.47 3.60 11.13
CA LEU A 726 -47.73 4.19 10.02
C LEU A 726 -48.62 4.39 8.79
N VAL A 727 -48.68 5.62 8.29
CA VAL A 727 -49.46 5.96 7.09
C VAL A 727 -48.57 6.71 6.12
N CYS A 728 -48.44 6.18 4.90
CA CYS A 728 -47.67 6.82 3.83
C CYS A 728 -48.54 7.04 2.60
N SER A 729 -48.85 8.29 2.31
CA SER A 729 -49.77 8.70 1.25
C SER A 729 -49.14 9.73 0.32
N GLY A 730 -49.63 9.84 -0.92
CA GLY A 730 -49.13 10.79 -1.93
C GLY A 730 -48.33 10.13 -3.06
N ARG A 731 -47.77 10.97 -3.95
CA ARG A 731 -47.11 10.52 -5.20
C ARG A 731 -45.59 10.26 -5.07
N GLY A 732 -44.97 10.61 -3.94
CA GLY A 732 -43.52 10.44 -3.70
C GLY A 732 -43.06 8.98 -3.51
N PRO A 733 -41.73 8.73 -3.51
CA PRO A 733 -41.15 7.41 -3.28
C PRO A 733 -41.51 6.84 -1.89
N ALA A 734 -41.51 5.52 -1.76
CA ALA A 734 -41.70 4.86 -0.46
C ALA A 734 -40.49 5.11 0.45
N PRO A 735 -40.67 5.16 1.79
CA PRO A 735 -39.53 5.30 2.69
C PRO A 735 -38.57 4.11 2.63
N VAL A 736 -37.28 4.38 2.78
CA VAL A 736 -36.23 3.38 2.92
C VAL A 736 -35.92 3.15 4.41
N ASP A 737 -35.66 1.91 4.80
CA ASP A 737 -35.42 1.53 6.19
C ASP A 737 -33.93 1.36 6.53
N LEU A 738 -33.04 1.51 5.55
CA LEU A 738 -31.59 1.29 5.68
C LEU A 738 -31.27 -0.10 6.27
N GLY A 739 -32.15 -1.09 6.01
CA GLY A 739 -32.07 -2.43 6.56
C GLY A 739 -32.41 -2.53 8.05
N ALA A 740 -32.87 -1.45 8.68
CA ALA A 740 -33.33 -1.41 10.07
C ALA A 740 -34.84 -1.22 10.10
N ALA A 741 -35.60 -2.31 10.14
CA ALA A 741 -37.05 -2.25 10.12
C ALA A 741 -37.62 -1.39 11.26
N THR A 742 -38.57 -0.52 10.91
CA THR A 742 -39.35 0.24 11.89
C THR A 742 -40.42 -0.67 12.51
N THR A 743 -40.46 -0.72 13.84
CA THR A 743 -41.47 -1.50 14.57
C THR A 743 -42.77 -0.69 14.66
N VAL A 744 -43.84 -1.22 14.08
CA VAL A 744 -45.18 -0.60 14.11
C VAL A 744 -46.08 -1.41 15.05
N ARG A 745 -46.69 -0.75 16.05
CA ARG A 745 -47.58 -1.45 17.01
C ARG A 745 -49.01 -1.65 16.49
N GLY A 746 -49.48 -0.74 15.65
CA GLY A 746 -50.81 -0.70 15.07
C GLY A 746 -50.80 -0.93 13.57
N ALA A 747 -51.74 -0.32 12.84
CA ALA A 747 -51.87 -0.52 11.40
C ALA A 747 -50.78 0.21 10.59
N THR A 748 -50.36 -0.43 9.50
CA THR A 748 -49.56 0.19 8.42
C THR A 748 -50.45 0.31 7.18
N SER A 749 -50.45 1.48 6.52
CA SER A 749 -51.27 1.68 5.32
C SER A 749 -50.59 2.57 4.26
N GLY A 750 -51.07 2.47 3.02
CA GLY A 750 -50.53 3.19 1.87
C GLY A 750 -49.20 2.60 1.38
N ARG A 751 -48.30 3.44 0.86
CA ARG A 751 -47.01 3.02 0.26
C ARG A 751 -45.99 2.48 1.27
N CYS A 752 -46.29 2.52 2.57
CA CYS A 752 -45.48 1.91 3.62
C CYS A 752 -45.86 0.45 3.91
N GLY A 753 -46.92 -0.08 3.29
CA GLY A 753 -47.27 -1.50 3.41
C GLY A 753 -46.33 -2.45 2.67
N SER A 754 -45.37 -1.92 1.89
CA SER A 754 -44.38 -2.68 1.12
C SER A 754 -42.98 -2.71 1.73
N THR A 755 -42.76 -2.11 2.91
CA THR A 755 -41.54 -2.40 3.69
C THR A 755 -41.70 -3.83 4.23
N PRO A 756 -40.74 -4.75 3.98
CA PRO A 756 -40.89 -6.13 4.41
C PRO A 756 -41.11 -6.13 5.93
N ALA A 757 -42.27 -6.65 6.35
CA ALA A 757 -42.44 -7.12 7.70
C ALA A 757 -41.40 -8.23 7.94
N ALA A 758 -40.81 -8.23 9.13
CA ALA A 758 -39.72 -9.12 9.54
C ALA A 758 -39.95 -10.59 9.19
#